data_AF-A0A8J4V0A0-F1
#
_entry.id   AF-A0A8J4V0A0-F1
#
_cell.length_a   1.000
_cell.length_b   1.000
_cell.length_c   1.000
_cell.angle_alpha   90.00
_cell.angle_beta   90.00
_cell.angle_gamma   90.00
#
_symmetry.space_group_name_H-M   'P 1'
#
loop_
_entity.id
_entity.type
_entity.pdbx_description
1 polymer ?
#
loop_
_entity_poly.entity_id
_entity_poly.type
_entity_poly.pdbx_seq_one_letter_code
_entity_poly.pdbx_strand_id
1 'polypeptide(L)'
;MEQQQQDEQQDVIRIQNEIQKDLISLIEPLLESDAAKQQLTILSESKESWVFYQGILDMIVQDTGCLHDLYNDIYWELIHCLVKSINIYSTKWDIHNPHLIDSTCTIVLKIMEWLSNNSSAREFLLVIEEFHGSSFISLSTFTKISLISLSKNALKRISVEKRFNFLKCLIPPMIRILIDDEKKQQQQEELNAQQEKQRKRNDDQEDDEDEEDDQDEEEEQDDKSIQIVGPEKEETLSQQNSDQELCWQYPLSSVLDFIHSFIMDVKTLEKSVEQQHSQELDATAIQQQQHLLLNALFKILSLEIVSLPPQPLLLNGNPLICMIGECLSLLGVSNNYILKTDQRFRAKKREMELEDLYFDEGLDEDDFEDDKDLHFDPINIKKDQEEEEEEEEEEEGEFPEEDQDNTIERQHDLDLSYTGIGYYLYLLVLKPTEQYRLPSIQSPNSILLSNLPYLIRLLQHKSYKIGFKAIQLVSFLSKRIKESSVQVDKKYLFNPVIDDPVELVLGKQLQEQNTLTTSEGQKWINEQASALLDPQYHLLQLIQCIISFLVKCPVQKIRTFTYNSFIVLLDCLCPSARFNVLCNLIGTCIFPSFTGLLVHIFKEQINKAWLSTDAEYRSYFVSPKILEVVQIPMQSGGNLMERMDAIMNGINMYRYLLIRDKETNNTGVWSKSKIMGAREQSLHPLQKNLLATQKEFKASSQGDEAAMQKVLKGVSKMGMSDQLSTQDIQKASTLVVHHIDLALDVIDRIIELQDTLTRDD
;
A
#
# COMPACT_ATOMS: atom_id res chain seq x y z
N MET A 1 34.64 -20.78 -10.61
CA MET A 1 33.55 -20.48 -11.56
C MET A 1 33.41 -21.54 -12.63
N GLU A 2 34.43 -21.83 -13.45
CA GLU A 2 34.33 -22.86 -14.51
C GLU A 2 34.02 -24.27 -13.99
N GLN A 3 34.70 -24.72 -12.92
CA GLN A 3 34.40 -26.03 -12.31
C GLN A 3 32.96 -26.12 -11.80
N GLN A 4 32.45 -25.06 -11.17
CA GLN A 4 31.08 -25.00 -10.66
C GLN A 4 30.06 -25.05 -11.81
N GLN A 5 30.31 -24.37 -12.93
CA GLN A 5 29.46 -24.46 -14.12
C GLN A 5 29.47 -25.85 -14.75
N GLN A 6 30.62 -26.54 -14.73
CA GLN A 6 30.71 -27.92 -15.21
C GLN A 6 29.96 -28.90 -14.30
N ASP A 7 30.08 -28.73 -12.99
CA ASP A 7 29.38 -29.57 -12.00
C ASP A 7 27.85 -29.37 -12.10
N GLU A 8 27.39 -28.12 -12.20
CA GLU A 8 25.97 -27.81 -12.44
C GLU A 8 25.45 -28.42 -13.75
N GLN A 9 26.24 -28.37 -14.82
CA GLN A 9 25.87 -28.96 -16.10
C GLN A 9 25.80 -30.50 -16.02
N GLN A 10 26.72 -31.14 -15.30
CA GLN A 10 26.70 -32.59 -15.10
C GLN A 10 25.50 -33.04 -14.27
N ASP A 11 25.15 -32.28 -13.23
CA ASP A 11 23.96 -32.56 -12.41
C ASP A 11 22.68 -32.41 -13.23
N VAL A 12 22.56 -31.38 -14.06
CA VAL A 12 21.42 -31.24 -14.98
C VAL A 12 21.29 -32.45 -15.91
N ILE A 13 22.39 -32.90 -16.53
CA ILE A 13 22.37 -34.09 -17.40
C ILE A 13 21.98 -35.35 -16.63
N ARG A 14 22.48 -35.50 -15.40
CA ARG A 14 22.14 -36.64 -14.54
C ARG A 14 20.65 -36.69 -14.24
N ILE A 15 20.06 -35.56 -13.83
CA ILE A 15 18.62 -35.48 -13.51
C ILE A 15 17.77 -35.71 -14.77
N GLN A 16 18.19 -35.19 -15.93
CA GLN A 16 17.52 -35.46 -17.22
C GLN A 16 17.45 -36.96 -17.53
N ASN A 17 18.58 -37.66 -17.37
CA ASN A 17 18.64 -39.11 -17.59
C ASN A 17 17.81 -39.90 -16.57
N GLU A 18 17.73 -39.44 -15.32
CA GLU A 18 16.90 -40.04 -14.28
C GLU A 18 15.41 -39.94 -14.65
N ILE A 19 14.95 -38.76 -15.06
CA ILE A 19 13.54 -38.57 -15.46
C ILE A 19 13.19 -39.38 -16.72
N GLN A 20 14.09 -39.48 -17.68
CA GLN A 20 13.87 -40.35 -18.85
C GLN A 20 13.75 -41.82 -18.45
N LYS A 21 14.58 -42.29 -17.52
CA LYS A 21 14.48 -43.66 -16.98
C LYS A 21 13.18 -43.89 -16.22
N ASP A 22 12.76 -42.91 -15.43
CA ASP A 22 11.47 -42.98 -14.73
C ASP A 22 10.33 -43.09 -15.75
N LEU A 23 10.32 -42.23 -16.78
CA LEU A 23 9.32 -42.29 -17.86
C LEU A 23 9.32 -43.63 -18.60
N ILE A 24 10.48 -44.21 -18.89
CA ILE A 24 10.57 -45.53 -19.52
C ILE A 24 10.00 -46.60 -18.58
N SER A 25 10.34 -46.57 -17.29
CA SER A 25 9.85 -47.54 -16.32
C SER A 25 8.34 -47.49 -16.12
N LEU A 26 7.74 -46.32 -16.32
CA LEU A 26 6.29 -46.11 -16.29
C LEU A 26 5.61 -46.59 -17.58
N ILE A 27 6.20 -46.31 -18.74
CA ILE A 27 5.59 -46.58 -20.05
C ILE A 27 5.77 -48.04 -20.47
N GLU A 28 6.94 -48.63 -20.25
CA GLU A 28 7.29 -49.99 -20.73
C GLU A 28 6.30 -51.09 -20.31
N PRO A 29 5.78 -51.12 -19.06
CA PRO A 29 4.80 -52.11 -18.62
C PRO A 29 3.47 -52.05 -19.36
N LEU A 30 3.08 -50.88 -19.89
CA LEU A 30 1.82 -50.69 -20.62
C LEU A 30 1.90 -51.15 -22.08
N LEU A 31 3.10 -51.26 -22.64
CA LEU A 31 3.26 -51.63 -24.04
C LEU A 31 3.03 -53.13 -24.21
N GLU A 32 1.93 -53.52 -24.85
CA GLU A 32 1.65 -54.95 -25.12
C GLU A 32 2.52 -55.52 -26.24
N SER A 33 2.90 -54.70 -27.21
CA SER A 33 3.67 -55.11 -28.39
C SER A 33 5.18 -55.00 -28.15
N ASP A 34 5.91 -56.09 -28.39
CA ASP A 34 7.38 -56.11 -28.36
C ASP A 34 7.99 -55.07 -29.33
N ALA A 35 7.29 -54.78 -30.45
CA ALA A 35 7.73 -53.75 -31.38
C ALA A 35 7.68 -52.35 -30.78
N ALA A 36 6.65 -52.04 -29.97
CA ALA A 36 6.53 -50.77 -29.28
C ALA A 36 7.57 -50.65 -28.16
N LYS A 37 7.85 -51.75 -27.43
CA LYS A 37 8.95 -51.79 -26.44
C LYS A 37 10.30 -51.54 -27.07
N GLN A 38 10.59 -52.21 -28.19
CA GLN A 38 11.82 -51.98 -28.96
C GLN A 38 11.93 -50.53 -29.44
N GLN A 39 10.83 -49.94 -29.90
CA GLN A 39 10.79 -48.53 -30.28
C GLN A 39 11.11 -47.61 -29.09
N LEU A 40 10.53 -47.86 -27.91
CA LEU A 40 10.83 -47.10 -26.68
C LEU A 40 12.29 -47.24 -26.27
N THR A 41 12.87 -48.44 -26.37
CA THR A 41 14.31 -48.67 -26.13
C THR A 41 15.17 -47.86 -27.10
N ILE A 42 14.86 -47.87 -28.40
CA ILE A 42 15.59 -47.09 -29.41
C ILE A 42 15.51 -45.58 -29.10
N LEU A 43 14.33 -45.08 -28.69
CA LEU A 43 14.15 -43.69 -28.29
C LEU A 43 14.98 -43.34 -27.05
N SER A 44 15.09 -44.26 -26.09
CA SER A 44 15.88 -44.07 -24.86
C SER A 44 17.39 -43.97 -25.10
N GLU A 45 17.88 -44.57 -26.19
CA GLU A 45 19.29 -44.52 -26.59
C GLU A 45 19.63 -43.23 -27.37
N SER A 46 18.63 -42.42 -27.70
CA SER A 46 18.85 -41.16 -28.41
C SER A 46 19.65 -40.17 -27.55
N LYS A 47 20.67 -39.56 -28.15
CA LYS A 47 21.51 -38.55 -27.47
C LYS A 47 20.78 -37.24 -27.21
N GLU A 48 19.73 -36.96 -27.98
CA GLU A 48 19.03 -35.69 -27.98
C GLU A 48 17.67 -35.86 -27.30
N SER A 49 17.49 -35.26 -26.12
CA SER A 49 16.27 -35.44 -25.33
C SER A 49 14.98 -35.10 -26.09
N TRP A 50 15.02 -34.11 -26.97
CA TRP A 50 13.85 -33.73 -27.78
C TRP A 50 13.36 -34.87 -28.69
N VAL A 51 14.26 -35.73 -29.18
CA VAL A 51 13.89 -36.91 -30.00
C VAL A 51 13.11 -37.93 -29.16
N PHE A 52 13.56 -38.17 -27.93
CA PHE A 52 12.87 -39.05 -26.99
C PHE A 52 11.45 -38.56 -26.71
N TYR A 53 11.27 -37.28 -26.34
CA TYR A 53 9.94 -36.74 -26.08
C TYR A 53 9.07 -36.64 -27.34
N GLN A 54 9.66 -36.41 -28.52
CA GLN A 54 8.90 -36.44 -29.78
C GLN A 54 8.34 -37.84 -30.04
N GLY A 55 9.11 -38.88 -29.77
CA GLY A 55 8.64 -40.25 -29.87
C GLY A 55 7.49 -40.55 -28.89
N ILE A 56 7.58 -40.07 -27.64
CA ILE A 56 6.47 -40.17 -26.68
C ILE A 56 5.23 -39.42 -27.18
N LEU A 57 5.41 -38.20 -27.69
CA LEU A 57 4.32 -37.41 -28.27
C LEU A 57 3.62 -38.17 -29.40
N ASP A 58 4.39 -38.78 -30.31
CA ASP A 58 3.84 -39.56 -31.42
C ASP A 58 3.09 -40.81 -30.92
N MET A 59 3.59 -41.47 -29.87
CA MET A 59 2.93 -42.64 -29.26
C MET A 59 1.60 -42.32 -28.56
N ILE A 60 1.45 -41.08 -28.05
CA ILE A 60 0.25 -40.62 -27.33
C ILE A 60 -0.76 -39.98 -28.30
N VAL A 61 -0.32 -39.08 -29.16
CA VAL A 61 -1.19 -38.19 -29.94
C VAL A 61 -1.77 -38.87 -31.18
N GLN A 62 -1.03 -39.77 -31.82
CA GLN A 62 -1.52 -40.45 -33.01
C GLN A 62 -2.61 -41.45 -32.62
N ASP A 63 -3.72 -41.49 -33.38
CA ASP A 63 -4.82 -42.44 -33.15
C ASP A 63 -4.35 -43.91 -33.22
N THR A 64 -3.26 -44.17 -33.96
CA THR A 64 -2.61 -45.50 -34.05
C THR A 64 -1.48 -45.68 -33.04
N GLY A 65 -1.27 -44.70 -32.17
CA GLY A 65 -0.23 -44.69 -31.15
C GLY A 65 -0.52 -45.71 -30.07
N CYS A 66 0.50 -46.45 -29.65
CA CYS A 66 0.34 -47.52 -28.66
C CYS A 66 0.01 -47.03 -27.25
N LEU A 67 0.13 -45.74 -26.95
CA LEU A 67 -0.25 -45.14 -25.67
C LEU A 67 -1.56 -44.34 -25.73
N HIS A 68 -2.18 -44.22 -26.91
CA HIS A 68 -3.35 -43.39 -27.13
C HIS A 68 -4.52 -43.75 -26.21
N ASP A 69 -4.74 -45.04 -25.94
CA ASP A 69 -5.83 -45.52 -25.09
C ASP A 69 -5.39 -45.85 -23.65
N LEU A 70 -4.08 -45.96 -23.41
CA LEU A 70 -3.51 -46.47 -22.15
C LEU A 70 -2.96 -45.37 -21.23
N TYR A 71 -2.87 -44.12 -21.70
CA TYR A 71 -2.28 -43.03 -20.91
C TYR A 71 -3.00 -42.76 -19.58
N ASN A 72 -4.28 -43.15 -19.44
CA ASN A 72 -5.04 -43.00 -18.20
C ASN A 72 -4.49 -43.92 -17.07
N ASP A 73 -3.83 -45.03 -17.40
CA ASP A 73 -3.36 -46.02 -16.41
C ASP A 73 -2.10 -45.59 -15.66
N ILE A 74 -1.30 -44.68 -16.23
CA ILE A 74 -0.05 -44.13 -15.64
C ILE A 74 -0.10 -42.61 -15.48
N TYR A 75 -1.31 -42.08 -15.50
CA TYR A 75 -1.56 -40.67 -15.75
C TYR A 75 -0.89 -39.73 -14.74
N TRP A 76 -0.96 -40.08 -13.46
CA TRP A 76 -0.45 -39.25 -12.37
C TRP A 76 1.08 -39.14 -12.42
N GLU A 77 1.76 -40.29 -12.47
CA GLU A 77 3.21 -40.40 -12.52
C GLU A 77 3.77 -39.81 -13.81
N LEU A 78 3.07 -40.00 -14.94
CA LEU A 78 3.43 -39.42 -16.23
C LEU A 78 3.42 -37.89 -16.15
N ILE A 79 2.34 -37.26 -15.66
CA ILE A 79 2.29 -35.81 -15.50
C ILE A 79 3.41 -35.35 -14.57
N HIS A 80 3.63 -36.04 -13.47
CA HIS A 80 4.65 -35.65 -12.51
C HIS A 80 6.06 -35.64 -13.14
N CYS A 81 6.39 -36.67 -13.92
CA CYS A 81 7.64 -36.71 -14.70
C CYS A 81 7.70 -35.60 -15.75
N LEU A 82 6.63 -35.34 -16.49
CA LEU A 82 6.60 -34.28 -17.51
C LEU A 82 6.75 -32.88 -16.90
N VAL A 83 6.15 -32.60 -15.74
CA VAL A 83 6.34 -31.34 -15.01
C VAL A 83 7.80 -31.17 -14.56
N LYS A 84 8.43 -32.24 -14.05
CA LYS A 84 9.87 -32.23 -13.74
C LYS A 84 10.71 -31.96 -14.99
N SER A 85 10.35 -32.55 -16.13
CA SER A 85 11.02 -32.28 -17.41
C SER A 85 10.91 -30.81 -17.79
N ILE A 86 9.71 -30.22 -17.77
CA ILE A 86 9.51 -28.77 -18.03
C ILE A 86 10.42 -27.96 -17.12
N ASN A 87 10.44 -28.28 -15.83
CA ASN A 87 11.23 -27.56 -14.83
C ASN A 87 12.72 -27.51 -15.20
N ILE A 88 13.30 -28.64 -15.60
CA ILE A 88 14.72 -28.73 -15.93
C ILE A 88 15.03 -28.06 -17.27
N TYR A 89 14.22 -28.31 -18.30
CA TYR A 89 14.46 -27.73 -19.62
C TYR A 89 14.11 -26.24 -19.69
N SER A 90 13.42 -25.70 -18.68
CA SER A 90 13.14 -24.26 -18.55
C SER A 90 14.28 -23.43 -17.96
N THR A 91 15.41 -24.05 -17.58
CA THR A 91 16.56 -23.33 -16.97
C THR A 91 17.17 -22.27 -17.87
N LYS A 92 17.02 -22.40 -19.20
CA LYS A 92 17.49 -21.41 -20.19
C LYS A 92 16.45 -20.34 -20.52
N TRP A 93 15.25 -20.44 -19.95
CA TRP A 93 14.19 -19.48 -20.22
C TRP A 93 14.53 -18.14 -19.57
N ASP A 94 14.48 -17.08 -20.37
CA ASP A 94 14.66 -15.71 -19.92
C ASP A 94 13.29 -15.01 -19.90
N ILE A 95 12.97 -14.41 -18.76
CA ILE A 95 11.75 -13.65 -18.56
C ILE A 95 11.64 -12.44 -19.50
N HIS A 96 12.77 -11.89 -19.94
CA HIS A 96 12.81 -10.79 -20.91
C HIS A 96 12.59 -11.26 -22.35
N ASN A 97 12.79 -12.55 -22.64
CA ASN A 97 12.55 -13.15 -23.94
C ASN A 97 11.71 -14.42 -23.79
N PRO A 98 10.40 -14.28 -23.48
CA PRO A 98 9.56 -15.41 -23.14
C PRO A 98 9.38 -16.42 -24.27
N HIS A 99 9.73 -16.04 -25.51
CA HIS A 99 9.65 -16.88 -26.70
C HIS A 99 10.86 -17.82 -26.88
N LEU A 100 11.96 -17.59 -26.15
CA LEU A 100 13.14 -18.44 -26.23
C LEU A 100 12.96 -19.67 -25.34
N ILE A 101 12.21 -20.63 -25.84
CA ILE A 101 11.90 -21.89 -25.16
C ILE A 101 12.74 -23.01 -25.78
N ASP A 102 13.31 -23.89 -24.94
CA ASP A 102 14.03 -25.08 -25.39
C ASP A 102 13.11 -25.97 -26.25
N SER A 103 13.64 -26.56 -27.33
CA SER A 103 12.86 -27.41 -28.23
C SER A 103 12.27 -28.62 -27.50
N THR A 104 13.02 -29.19 -26.56
CA THR A 104 12.56 -30.29 -25.70
C THR A 104 11.39 -29.83 -24.86
N CYS A 105 11.51 -28.66 -24.22
CA CYS A 105 10.44 -28.07 -23.40
C CYS A 105 9.17 -27.83 -24.23
N THR A 106 9.32 -27.33 -25.46
CA THR A 106 8.20 -27.11 -26.40
C THR A 106 7.46 -28.43 -26.70
N ILE A 107 8.19 -29.53 -26.91
CA ILE A 107 7.58 -30.84 -27.17
C ILE A 107 6.88 -31.37 -25.92
N VAL A 108 7.50 -31.26 -24.74
CA VAL A 108 6.88 -31.66 -23.47
C VAL A 108 5.60 -30.87 -23.21
N LEU A 109 5.59 -29.56 -23.49
CA LEU A 109 4.39 -28.73 -23.40
C LEU A 109 3.28 -29.19 -24.34
N LYS A 110 3.60 -29.67 -25.56
CA LYS A 110 2.60 -30.26 -26.47
C LYS A 110 2.02 -31.55 -25.93
N ILE A 111 2.83 -32.41 -25.31
CA ILE A 111 2.34 -33.64 -24.64
C ILE A 111 1.37 -33.25 -23.53
N MET A 112 1.79 -32.32 -22.66
CA MET A 112 0.98 -31.83 -21.55
C MET A 112 -0.30 -31.14 -22.00
N GLU A 113 -0.24 -30.36 -23.08
CA GLU A 113 -1.41 -29.73 -23.68
C GLU A 113 -2.41 -30.78 -24.19
N TRP A 114 -1.93 -31.80 -24.90
CA TRP A 114 -2.77 -32.91 -25.34
C TRP A 114 -3.39 -33.64 -24.15
N LEU A 115 -2.61 -33.94 -23.10
CA LEU A 115 -3.13 -34.57 -21.89
C LEU A 115 -4.20 -33.70 -21.23
N SER A 116 -3.95 -32.40 -21.06
CA SER A 116 -4.91 -31.45 -20.48
C SER A 116 -6.26 -31.40 -21.22
N ASN A 117 -6.26 -31.74 -22.52
CA ASN A 117 -7.45 -31.75 -23.38
C ASN A 117 -8.17 -33.10 -23.42
N ASN A 118 -7.46 -34.21 -23.21
CA ASN A 118 -8.00 -35.56 -23.44
C ASN A 118 -8.15 -36.39 -22.16
N SER A 119 -7.41 -36.12 -21.08
CA SER A 119 -7.47 -36.89 -19.84
C SER A 119 -8.66 -36.55 -18.94
N SER A 120 -8.80 -37.22 -17.78
CA SER A 120 -9.72 -36.75 -16.74
C SER A 120 -9.33 -35.34 -16.26
N ALA A 121 -10.20 -34.36 -16.50
CA ALA A 121 -9.98 -32.97 -16.10
C ALA A 121 -9.78 -32.82 -14.58
N ARG A 122 -10.55 -33.57 -13.79
CA ARG A 122 -10.42 -33.57 -12.32
C ARG A 122 -9.03 -34.03 -11.89
N GLU A 123 -8.60 -35.19 -12.39
CA GLU A 123 -7.29 -35.75 -12.02
C GLU A 123 -6.16 -34.81 -12.49
N PHE A 124 -6.27 -34.21 -13.69
CA PHE A 124 -5.30 -33.20 -14.15
C PHE A 124 -5.13 -32.09 -13.12
N LEU A 125 -6.24 -31.49 -12.69
CA LEU A 125 -6.19 -30.34 -11.80
C LEU A 125 -5.71 -30.70 -10.40
N LEU A 126 -6.02 -31.90 -9.90
CA LEU A 126 -5.50 -32.37 -8.61
C LEU A 126 -3.98 -32.53 -8.64
N VAL A 127 -3.40 -33.04 -9.73
CA VAL A 127 -1.94 -33.08 -9.89
C VAL A 127 -1.35 -31.67 -9.88
N ILE A 128 -1.95 -30.74 -10.62
CA ILE A 128 -1.47 -29.36 -10.68
C ILE A 128 -1.57 -28.67 -9.31
N GLU A 129 -2.64 -28.92 -8.57
CA GLU A 129 -2.84 -28.42 -7.20
C GLU A 129 -1.76 -28.94 -6.25
N GLU A 130 -1.40 -30.23 -6.34
CA GLU A 130 -0.29 -30.81 -5.57
C GLU A 130 1.02 -30.07 -5.82
N PHE A 131 1.33 -29.75 -7.09
CA PHE A 131 2.53 -29.01 -7.46
C PHE A 131 2.56 -27.56 -6.92
N HIS A 132 1.39 -26.95 -6.74
CA HIS A 132 1.29 -25.61 -6.14
C HIS A 132 1.41 -25.64 -4.62
N GLY A 133 0.94 -26.71 -3.96
CA GLY A 133 0.99 -26.88 -2.50
C GLY A 133 2.29 -27.51 -1.98
N SER A 134 3.01 -28.24 -2.82
CA SER A 134 4.19 -29.00 -2.39
C SER A 134 5.39 -28.10 -2.10
N SER A 135 5.90 -28.18 -0.87
CA SER A 135 7.18 -27.59 -0.47
C SER A 135 8.39 -28.40 -0.95
N PHE A 136 8.19 -29.64 -1.40
CA PHE A 136 9.26 -30.56 -1.77
C PHE A 136 9.82 -30.30 -3.18
N ILE A 137 9.02 -29.67 -4.06
CA ILE A 137 9.41 -29.46 -5.46
C ILE A 137 9.48 -27.96 -5.73
N SER A 138 10.70 -27.45 -5.91
CA SER A 138 10.89 -26.08 -6.37
C SER A 138 10.67 -26.00 -7.89
N LEU A 139 9.53 -25.45 -8.27
CA LEU A 139 9.21 -25.16 -9.66
C LEU A 139 9.77 -23.80 -10.08
N SER A 140 10.31 -23.73 -11.29
CA SER A 140 10.70 -22.49 -11.96
C SER A 140 9.47 -21.65 -12.27
N THR A 141 9.65 -20.33 -12.37
CA THR A 141 8.58 -19.39 -12.72
C THR A 141 7.92 -19.77 -14.05
N PHE A 142 8.72 -20.15 -15.06
CA PHE A 142 8.24 -20.62 -16.35
C PHE A 142 7.34 -21.85 -16.23
N THR A 143 7.75 -22.84 -15.42
CA THR A 143 6.98 -24.07 -15.23
C THR A 143 5.64 -23.73 -14.59
N LYS A 144 5.65 -22.93 -13.52
CA LYS A 144 4.40 -22.52 -12.86
C LYS A 144 3.46 -21.80 -13.83
N ILE A 145 3.95 -20.86 -14.63
CA ILE A 145 3.16 -20.15 -15.66
C ILE A 145 2.61 -21.12 -16.71
N SER A 146 3.42 -22.08 -17.15
CA SER A 146 2.98 -23.09 -18.11
C SER A 146 1.83 -23.95 -17.55
N LEU A 147 1.91 -24.33 -16.28
CA LEU A 147 0.83 -25.06 -15.60
C LEU A 147 -0.46 -24.25 -15.50
N ILE A 148 -0.39 -22.92 -15.33
CA ILE A 148 -1.58 -22.05 -15.41
C ILE A 148 -2.26 -22.18 -16.77
N SER A 149 -1.49 -22.07 -17.84
CA SER A 149 -2.02 -22.16 -19.21
C SER A 149 -2.64 -23.54 -19.48
N LEU A 150 -2.05 -24.61 -18.94
CA LEU A 150 -2.54 -25.99 -19.13
C LEU A 150 -3.81 -26.27 -18.30
N SER A 151 -3.88 -25.77 -17.06
CA SER A 151 -5.06 -25.90 -16.20
C SER A 151 -6.32 -25.30 -16.83
N LYS A 152 -6.15 -24.26 -17.65
CA LYS A 152 -7.25 -23.64 -18.41
C LYS A 152 -8.01 -24.65 -19.27
N ASN A 153 -7.30 -25.53 -19.97
CA ASN A 153 -7.90 -26.53 -20.87
C ASN A 153 -8.71 -27.56 -20.10
N ALA A 154 -8.16 -28.07 -18.99
CA ALA A 154 -8.85 -29.02 -18.12
C ALA A 154 -10.10 -28.39 -17.47
N LEU A 155 -9.98 -27.19 -16.90
CA LEU A 155 -11.09 -26.47 -16.26
C LEU A 155 -12.27 -26.19 -17.19
N LYS A 156 -12.01 -25.87 -18.47
CA LYS A 156 -13.07 -25.63 -19.47
C LYS A 156 -13.96 -26.85 -19.71
N ARG A 157 -13.45 -28.06 -19.45
CA ARG A 157 -14.19 -29.33 -19.58
C ARG A 157 -15.02 -29.67 -18.33
N ILE A 158 -14.82 -28.95 -17.22
CA ILE A 158 -15.57 -29.13 -15.97
C ILE A 158 -16.85 -28.30 -16.02
N SER A 159 -17.95 -28.86 -15.52
CA SER A 159 -19.24 -28.17 -15.39
C SER A 159 -19.11 -26.92 -14.52
N VAL A 160 -19.96 -25.93 -14.78
CA VAL A 160 -19.89 -24.61 -14.14
C VAL A 160 -19.93 -24.71 -12.61
N GLU A 161 -20.90 -25.46 -12.07
CA GLU A 161 -21.06 -25.70 -10.63
C GLU A 161 -19.77 -26.18 -9.96
N LYS A 162 -19.10 -27.17 -10.55
CA LYS A 162 -17.88 -27.77 -9.99
C LYS A 162 -16.64 -26.92 -10.26
N ARG A 163 -16.65 -26.12 -11.32
CA ARG A 163 -15.54 -25.26 -11.73
C ARG A 163 -15.21 -24.19 -10.68
N PHE A 164 -16.22 -23.67 -9.99
CA PHE A 164 -16.02 -22.69 -8.92
C PHE A 164 -15.01 -23.16 -7.86
N ASN A 165 -15.17 -24.40 -7.36
CA ASN A 165 -14.29 -24.96 -6.34
C ASN A 165 -12.84 -25.06 -6.82
N PHE A 166 -12.62 -25.51 -8.06
CA PHE A 166 -11.27 -25.55 -8.63
C PHE A 166 -10.68 -24.15 -8.85
N LEU A 167 -11.48 -23.19 -9.33
CA LEU A 167 -11.01 -21.80 -9.46
C LEU A 167 -10.63 -21.21 -8.10
N LYS A 168 -11.41 -21.49 -7.05
CA LYS A 168 -11.14 -21.06 -5.67
C LYS A 168 -9.80 -21.60 -5.17
N CYS A 169 -9.46 -22.85 -5.50
CA CYS A 169 -8.16 -23.44 -5.16
C CYS A 169 -7.00 -22.93 -6.03
N LEU A 170 -7.22 -22.71 -7.33
CA LEU A 170 -6.15 -22.43 -8.29
C LEU A 170 -5.74 -20.96 -8.36
N ILE A 171 -6.69 -20.02 -8.20
CA ILE A 171 -6.40 -18.58 -8.31
C ILE A 171 -5.40 -18.09 -7.25
N PRO A 172 -5.50 -18.46 -5.95
CA PRO A 172 -4.56 -17.95 -4.95
C PRO A 172 -3.10 -18.35 -5.22
N PRO A 173 -2.77 -19.63 -5.55
CA PRO A 173 -1.43 -19.99 -6.02
C PRO A 173 -0.98 -19.24 -7.26
N MET A 174 -1.87 -18.96 -8.21
CA MET A 174 -1.55 -18.17 -9.41
C MET A 174 -1.12 -16.75 -9.08
N ILE A 175 -1.87 -16.09 -8.19
CA ILE A 175 -1.52 -14.76 -7.69
C ILE A 175 -0.24 -14.82 -6.85
N ARG A 176 -0.03 -15.90 -6.09
CA ARG A 176 1.17 -16.08 -5.26
C ARG A 176 2.46 -16.18 -6.08
N ILE A 177 2.42 -16.69 -7.31
CA ILE A 177 3.57 -16.67 -8.24
C ILE A 177 4.08 -15.25 -8.44
N LEU A 178 3.16 -14.28 -8.53
CA LEU A 178 3.49 -12.87 -8.69
C LEU A 178 4.06 -12.22 -7.41
N ILE A 179 3.90 -12.85 -6.25
CA ILE A 179 4.34 -12.33 -4.93
C ILE A 179 5.66 -12.98 -4.48
N ASP A 180 5.75 -14.30 -4.54
CA ASP A 180 6.86 -15.05 -3.95
C ASP A 180 8.17 -14.83 -4.71
N ASP A 181 8.09 -14.71 -6.03
CA ASP A 181 9.26 -14.49 -6.86
C ASP A 181 9.80 -13.04 -6.71
N GLU A 182 8.94 -12.07 -6.37
CA GLU A 182 9.34 -10.70 -6.01
C GLU A 182 10.20 -10.70 -4.73
N LYS A 183 9.76 -11.40 -3.68
CA LYS A 183 10.51 -11.50 -2.42
C LYS A 183 11.87 -12.15 -2.60
N LYS A 184 11.96 -13.18 -3.44
CA LYS A 184 13.23 -13.85 -3.75
C LYS A 184 14.18 -12.92 -4.49
N GLN A 185 13.69 -12.14 -5.45
CA GLN A 185 14.51 -11.15 -6.15
C GLN A 185 15.03 -10.08 -5.19
N GLN A 186 14.17 -9.52 -4.32
CA GLN A 186 14.57 -8.53 -3.32
C GLN A 186 15.63 -9.10 -2.36
N GLN A 187 15.45 -10.32 -1.86
CA GLN A 187 16.44 -10.98 -1.00
C GLN A 187 17.77 -11.22 -1.71
N GLN A 188 17.74 -11.60 -2.99
CA GLN A 188 18.95 -11.80 -3.78
C GLN A 188 19.69 -10.48 -4.03
N GLU A 189 18.96 -9.39 -4.27
CA GLU A 189 19.55 -8.04 -4.43
C GLU A 189 20.17 -7.54 -3.14
N GLU A 190 19.50 -7.74 -2.00
CA GLU A 190 20.06 -7.43 -0.69
C GLU A 190 21.33 -8.23 -0.41
N LEU A 191 21.33 -9.53 -0.74
CA LEU A 191 22.50 -10.39 -0.60
C LEU A 191 23.65 -9.94 -1.52
N ASN A 192 23.37 -9.62 -2.78
CA ASN A 192 24.36 -9.12 -3.74
C ASN A 192 24.94 -7.78 -3.27
N ALA A 193 24.10 -6.86 -2.79
CA ALA A 193 24.55 -5.58 -2.25
C ALA A 193 25.40 -5.75 -0.98
N GLN A 194 25.10 -6.75 -0.14
CA GLN A 194 25.94 -7.10 1.01
C GLN A 194 27.28 -7.68 0.59
N GLN A 195 27.30 -8.58 -0.41
CA GLN A 195 28.54 -9.15 -0.95
C GLN A 195 29.41 -8.09 -1.61
N GLU A 196 28.82 -7.14 -2.35
CA GLU A 196 29.57 -6.03 -2.96
C GLU A 196 30.16 -5.10 -1.90
N LYS A 197 29.42 -4.82 -0.81
CA LYS A 197 29.95 -4.08 0.35
C LYS A 197 31.09 -4.83 1.04
N GLN A 198 31.02 -6.16 1.14
CA GLN A 198 32.10 -6.97 1.71
C GLN A 198 33.34 -6.99 0.83
N ARG A 199 33.18 -7.09 -0.50
CA ARG A 199 34.32 -7.03 -1.44
C ARG A 199 35.05 -5.69 -1.33
N LYS A 200 34.32 -4.57 -1.34
CA LYS A 200 34.91 -3.24 -1.18
C LYS A 200 35.68 -3.09 0.14
N ARG A 201 35.17 -3.66 1.24
CA ARG A 201 35.89 -3.66 2.53
C ARG A 201 37.17 -4.48 2.54
N ASN A 202 37.25 -5.54 1.74
CA ASN A 202 38.46 -6.35 1.65
C ASN A 202 39.50 -5.68 0.75
N ASP A 203 39.06 -5.04 -0.33
CA ASP A 203 39.95 -4.27 -1.22
C ASP A 203 40.58 -3.08 -0.47
N ASP A 204 39.82 -2.40 0.40
CA ASP A 204 40.33 -1.31 1.25
C ASP A 204 41.28 -1.79 2.39
N GLN A 205 41.42 -3.10 2.64
CA GLN A 205 42.31 -3.65 3.67
C GLN A 205 43.65 -4.18 3.13
N GLU A 206 43.78 -4.36 1.81
CA GLU A 206 44.99 -4.89 1.19
C GLU A 206 45.99 -3.78 0.77
N ASP A 207 45.62 -2.50 0.86
CA ASP A 207 46.48 -1.35 0.50
C ASP A 207 47.20 -0.69 1.70
N ASP A 208 47.01 -1.18 2.94
CA ASP A 208 47.60 -0.59 4.17
C ASP A 208 48.94 -1.21 4.62
N GLU A 209 49.51 -2.17 3.88
CA GLU A 209 50.72 -2.92 4.34
C GLU A 209 52.06 -2.55 3.67
N ASP A 210 52.14 -1.63 2.70
CA ASP A 210 53.43 -1.26 2.10
C ASP A 210 53.51 0.24 1.72
N GLU A 211 53.88 1.13 2.66
CA GLU A 211 54.65 2.36 2.37
C GLU A 211 55.15 3.06 3.66
N GLU A 212 56.31 2.64 4.15
CA GLU A 212 57.24 3.53 4.87
C GLU A 212 58.08 4.26 3.81
N ASP A 213 57.69 5.44 3.36
CA ASP A 213 58.65 6.45 2.87
C ASP A 213 58.03 7.86 2.87
N ASP A 214 58.73 8.77 3.56
CA ASP A 214 58.37 10.17 3.77
C ASP A 214 58.15 10.95 2.46
N GLN A 215 56.93 11.41 2.21
CA GLN A 215 56.68 12.64 1.47
C GLN A 215 55.30 13.23 1.77
N ASP A 216 55.31 14.47 2.26
CA ASP A 216 54.13 15.31 2.52
C ASP A 216 53.35 15.57 1.21
N GLU A 217 52.41 14.69 0.86
CA GLU A 217 51.35 15.02 -0.10
C GLU A 217 50.00 15.02 0.63
N GLU A 218 49.29 16.14 0.54
CA GLU A 218 47.98 16.38 1.13
C GLU A 218 46.95 15.42 0.52
N GLU A 219 46.74 14.27 1.14
CA GLU A 219 45.66 13.36 0.77
C GLU A 219 44.30 13.95 1.17
N GLU A 220 43.54 14.38 0.14
CA GLU A 220 42.11 14.63 0.24
C GLU A 220 41.41 13.30 0.60
N GLN A 221 41.17 13.07 1.89
CA GLN A 221 40.26 12.04 2.39
C GLN A 221 38.86 12.29 1.82
N ASP A 222 38.53 11.55 0.76
CA ASP A 222 37.24 11.60 0.09
C ASP A 222 36.21 10.85 0.96
N ASP A 223 35.62 11.63 1.87
CA ASP A 223 34.58 11.27 2.82
C ASP A 223 33.35 10.70 2.06
N LYS A 224 33.33 9.38 1.82
CA LYS A 224 32.22 8.68 1.14
C LYS A 224 30.99 8.60 2.02
N SER A 225 30.38 9.77 2.21
CA SER A 225 28.97 9.94 2.54
C SER A 225 28.11 9.04 1.65
N ILE A 226 27.04 8.49 2.22
CA ILE A 226 25.97 7.77 1.51
C ILE A 226 25.75 8.48 0.17
N GLN A 227 26.03 7.83 -0.96
CA GLN A 227 25.74 8.40 -2.28
C GLN A 227 24.24 8.66 -2.34
N ILE A 228 23.84 9.87 -1.96
CA ILE A 228 22.52 10.41 -2.21
C ILE A 228 22.46 10.45 -3.73
N VAL A 229 21.75 9.49 -4.31
CA VAL A 229 21.48 9.44 -5.74
C VAL A 229 21.03 10.83 -6.14
N GLY A 230 21.85 11.51 -6.95
CA GLY A 230 21.61 12.91 -7.28
C GLY A 230 20.20 13.09 -7.85
N PRO A 231 19.55 14.24 -7.58
CA PRO A 231 18.14 14.47 -7.92
C PRO A 231 17.80 14.24 -9.40
N GLU A 232 18.77 14.28 -10.30
CA GLU A 232 18.61 14.01 -11.74
C GLU A 232 18.46 12.51 -12.05
N LYS A 233 19.24 11.63 -11.41
CA LYS A 233 19.12 10.16 -11.60
C LYS A 233 17.79 9.64 -11.07
N GLU A 234 17.32 10.20 -9.97
CA GLU A 234 16.01 9.87 -9.39
C GLU A 234 14.84 10.33 -10.28
N GLU A 235 15.02 11.41 -11.05
CA GLU A 235 14.03 11.91 -12.00
C GLU A 235 13.89 11.01 -13.23
N THR A 236 15.01 10.51 -13.78
CA THR A 236 14.97 9.51 -14.86
C THR A 236 14.37 8.18 -14.42
N LEU A 237 14.69 7.72 -13.20
CA LEU A 237 14.13 6.50 -12.61
C LEU A 237 12.62 6.61 -12.30
N SER A 238 12.08 7.83 -12.26
CA SER A 238 10.65 8.06 -12.00
C SER A 238 9.77 8.03 -13.26
N GLN A 239 10.35 7.96 -14.46
CA GLN A 239 9.59 8.13 -15.71
C GLN A 239 9.47 6.86 -16.56
N GLN A 240 10.41 5.92 -16.46
CA GLN A 240 10.40 4.67 -17.23
C GLN A 240 10.43 3.48 -16.27
N ASN A 241 9.79 2.39 -16.66
CA ASN A 241 9.82 1.16 -15.89
C ASN A 241 11.23 0.56 -15.97
N SER A 242 11.75 0.05 -14.85
CA SER A 242 13.02 -0.69 -14.85
C SER A 242 12.87 -2.05 -15.55
N ASP A 243 13.97 -2.66 -16.00
CA ASP A 243 13.93 -4.02 -16.56
C ASP A 243 13.34 -5.03 -15.56
N GLN A 244 13.67 -4.87 -14.27
CA GLN A 244 13.10 -5.66 -13.18
C GLN A 244 11.57 -5.48 -13.06
N GLU A 245 11.04 -4.27 -13.26
CA GLU A 245 9.59 -4.05 -13.29
C GLU A 245 8.95 -4.64 -14.56
N LEU A 246 9.65 -4.59 -15.69
CA LEU A 246 9.18 -5.12 -16.99
C LEU A 246 9.17 -6.65 -17.04
N CYS A 247 10.03 -7.33 -16.29
CA CYS A 247 10.07 -8.80 -16.27
C CYS A 247 8.71 -9.42 -15.88
N TRP A 248 7.91 -8.71 -15.08
CA TRP A 248 6.60 -9.18 -14.63
C TRP A 248 5.50 -9.11 -15.69
N GLN A 249 5.72 -8.47 -16.85
CA GLN A 249 4.69 -8.34 -17.90
C GLN A 249 4.20 -9.69 -18.42
N TYR A 250 5.11 -10.63 -18.69
CA TYR A 250 4.73 -11.94 -19.23
C TYR A 250 4.01 -12.85 -18.21
N PRO A 251 4.50 -13.02 -16.97
CA PRO A 251 3.75 -13.72 -15.92
C PRO A 251 2.36 -13.11 -15.69
N LEU A 252 2.30 -11.77 -15.59
CA LEU A 252 1.05 -11.05 -15.38
C LEU A 252 0.07 -11.25 -16.55
N SER A 253 0.57 -11.19 -17.79
CA SER A 253 -0.25 -11.46 -18.98
C SER A 253 -0.82 -12.87 -18.93
N SER A 254 -0.01 -13.87 -18.60
CA SER A 254 -0.46 -15.26 -18.56
C SER A 254 -1.56 -15.49 -17.52
N VAL A 255 -1.43 -14.89 -16.32
CA VAL A 255 -2.46 -14.94 -15.27
C VAL A 255 -3.73 -14.21 -15.69
N LEU A 256 -3.62 -13.03 -16.31
CA LEU A 256 -4.79 -12.26 -16.75
C LEU A 256 -5.48 -12.89 -17.96
N ASP A 257 -4.73 -13.49 -18.87
CA ASP A 257 -5.27 -14.23 -20.02
C ASP A 257 -6.02 -15.50 -19.57
N PHE A 258 -5.57 -16.12 -18.47
CA PHE A 258 -6.32 -17.18 -17.79
C PHE A 258 -7.65 -16.63 -17.24
N ILE A 259 -7.61 -15.59 -16.40
CA ILE A 259 -8.80 -15.00 -15.78
C ILE A 259 -9.81 -14.51 -16.82
N HIS A 260 -9.35 -13.73 -17.81
CA HIS A 260 -10.18 -13.21 -18.90
C HIS A 260 -10.89 -14.32 -19.66
N SER A 261 -10.20 -15.44 -19.94
CA SER A 261 -10.82 -16.55 -20.63
C SER A 261 -11.97 -17.20 -19.87
N PHE A 262 -11.93 -17.21 -18.53
CA PHE A 262 -13.03 -17.70 -17.71
C PHE A 262 -14.14 -16.67 -17.57
N ILE A 263 -13.81 -15.38 -17.54
CA ILE A 263 -14.81 -14.31 -17.60
C ILE A 263 -15.63 -14.40 -18.90
N MET A 264 -14.97 -14.65 -20.04
CA MET A 264 -15.64 -14.87 -21.33
C MET A 264 -16.55 -16.10 -21.33
N ASP A 265 -16.10 -17.20 -20.72
CA ASP A 265 -16.90 -18.42 -20.60
C ASP A 265 -18.13 -18.17 -19.73
N VAL A 266 -17.96 -17.54 -18.57
CA VAL A 266 -19.04 -17.14 -17.65
C VAL A 266 -20.06 -16.25 -18.36
N LYS A 267 -19.62 -15.26 -19.15
CA LYS A 267 -20.53 -14.40 -19.92
C LYS A 267 -21.31 -15.15 -21.01
N THR A 268 -20.71 -16.20 -21.58
CA THR A 268 -21.36 -17.05 -22.59
C THR A 268 -22.43 -17.93 -21.95
N LEU A 269 -22.16 -18.43 -20.74
CA LEU A 269 -23.09 -19.24 -19.96
C LEU A 269 -24.29 -18.41 -19.47
N GLU A 270 -24.06 -17.19 -18.97
CA GLU A 270 -25.11 -16.26 -18.56
C GLU A 270 -26.16 -16.05 -19.67
N LYS A 271 -25.72 -15.80 -20.92
CA LYS A 271 -26.61 -15.67 -22.08
C LYS A 271 -27.39 -16.94 -22.40
N SER A 272 -26.84 -18.10 -22.07
CA SER A 272 -27.50 -19.39 -22.29
C SER A 272 -28.58 -19.65 -21.24
N VAL A 273 -28.32 -19.29 -19.99
CA VAL A 273 -29.28 -19.38 -18.86
C VAL A 273 -30.46 -18.41 -19.06
N GLU A 274 -30.19 -17.16 -19.48
CA GLU A 274 -31.24 -16.18 -19.81
C GLU A 274 -32.25 -16.71 -20.85
N GLN A 275 -31.79 -17.52 -21.80
CA GLN A 275 -32.65 -18.11 -22.84
C GLN A 275 -33.49 -19.29 -22.34
N GLN A 276 -33.09 -19.96 -21.25
CA GLN A 276 -33.72 -21.21 -20.78
C GLN A 276 -34.78 -21.03 -19.70
N HIS A 277 -34.97 -19.83 -19.13
CA HIS A 277 -36.10 -19.40 -18.25
C HIS A 277 -36.44 -20.30 -17.03
N SER A 278 -35.71 -21.38 -16.74
CA SER A 278 -36.23 -22.46 -15.87
C SER A 278 -35.24 -23.00 -14.82
N GLN A 279 -34.06 -22.40 -14.59
CA GLN A 279 -33.08 -22.93 -13.63
C GLN A 279 -32.44 -21.82 -12.78
N GLU A 280 -32.87 -21.70 -11.53
CA GLU A 280 -32.31 -20.77 -10.53
C GLU A 280 -30.94 -21.22 -10.00
N LEU A 281 -30.71 -22.53 -9.85
CA LEU A 281 -29.46 -23.10 -9.32
C LEU A 281 -28.20 -22.70 -10.13
N ASP A 282 -28.32 -22.59 -11.45
CA ASP A 282 -27.20 -22.20 -12.32
C ASP A 282 -26.81 -20.73 -12.16
N ALA A 283 -27.75 -19.86 -11.78
CA ALA A 283 -27.50 -18.43 -11.64
C ALA A 283 -26.55 -18.14 -10.45
N THR A 284 -26.75 -18.82 -9.32
CA THR A 284 -25.91 -18.66 -8.12
C THR A 284 -24.46 -19.06 -8.38
N ALA A 285 -24.22 -20.19 -9.05
CA ALA A 285 -22.87 -20.66 -9.38
C ALA A 285 -22.13 -19.72 -10.35
N ILE A 286 -22.86 -19.12 -11.31
CA ILE A 286 -22.33 -18.11 -12.23
C ILE A 286 -21.91 -16.86 -11.46
N GLN A 287 -22.77 -16.35 -10.58
CA GLN A 287 -22.49 -15.16 -9.75
C GLN A 287 -21.29 -15.38 -8.81
N GLN A 288 -21.21 -16.54 -8.16
CA GLN A 288 -20.06 -16.90 -7.32
C GLN A 288 -18.74 -16.87 -8.11
N GLN A 289 -18.73 -17.38 -9.35
CA GLN A 289 -17.55 -17.28 -10.22
C GLN A 289 -17.23 -15.85 -10.64
N GLN A 290 -18.25 -15.05 -11.01
CA GLN A 290 -18.05 -13.64 -11.31
C GLN A 290 -17.40 -12.90 -10.13
N HIS A 291 -17.86 -13.18 -8.91
CA HIS A 291 -17.35 -12.59 -7.68
C HIS A 291 -15.89 -12.99 -7.41
N LEU A 292 -15.58 -14.28 -7.53
CA LEU A 292 -14.23 -14.80 -7.35
C LEU A 292 -13.25 -14.17 -8.37
N LEU A 293 -13.65 -14.10 -9.64
CA LEU A 293 -12.84 -13.53 -10.72
C LEU A 293 -12.66 -12.00 -10.52
N LEU A 294 -13.70 -11.30 -10.09
CA LEU A 294 -13.62 -9.88 -9.75
C LEU A 294 -12.65 -9.62 -8.59
N ASN A 295 -12.72 -10.42 -7.53
CA ASN A 295 -11.80 -10.32 -6.40
C ASN A 295 -10.35 -10.58 -6.87
N ALA A 296 -10.14 -11.61 -7.68
CA ALA A 296 -8.82 -11.91 -8.26
C ALA A 296 -8.23 -10.72 -9.02
N LEU A 297 -9.01 -10.03 -9.87
CA LEU A 297 -8.57 -8.84 -10.60
C LEU A 297 -8.11 -7.72 -9.67
N PHE A 298 -8.89 -7.41 -8.63
CA PHE A 298 -8.55 -6.36 -7.67
C PHE A 298 -7.41 -6.75 -6.73
N LYS A 299 -7.26 -8.04 -6.43
CA LYS A 299 -6.10 -8.56 -5.72
C LYS A 299 -4.82 -8.40 -6.55
N ILE A 300 -4.86 -8.72 -7.84
CA ILE A 300 -3.74 -8.50 -8.78
C ILE A 300 -3.38 -7.02 -8.86
N LEU A 301 -4.38 -6.13 -8.98
CA LEU A 301 -4.13 -4.68 -9.00
C LEU A 301 -3.54 -4.14 -7.70
N SER A 302 -3.73 -4.85 -6.59
CA SER A 302 -3.15 -4.49 -5.30
C SER A 302 -1.72 -4.96 -5.08
N LEU A 303 -1.16 -5.75 -5.99
CA LEU A 303 0.22 -6.23 -5.89
C LEU A 303 1.21 -5.09 -6.13
N GLU A 304 2.34 -5.13 -5.41
CA GLU A 304 3.40 -4.13 -5.55
C GLU A 304 3.98 -4.17 -6.96
N ILE A 305 4.30 -5.34 -7.52
CA ILE A 305 4.79 -5.46 -8.90
C ILE A 305 3.90 -4.80 -9.97
N VAL A 306 2.58 -4.67 -9.71
CA VAL A 306 1.61 -4.08 -10.64
C VAL A 306 1.46 -2.57 -10.39
N SER A 307 1.55 -2.16 -9.13
CA SER A 307 1.26 -0.80 -8.66
C SER A 307 2.50 0.05 -8.36
N LEU A 308 3.70 -0.53 -8.35
CA LEU A 308 4.98 0.16 -8.21
C LEU A 308 5.45 0.86 -9.49
N PRO A 309 5.34 0.23 -10.69
CA PRO A 309 5.91 0.79 -11.90
C PRO A 309 5.38 2.19 -12.21
N PRO A 310 6.24 3.14 -12.64
CA PRO A 310 5.83 4.50 -12.94
C PRO A 310 4.88 4.58 -14.15
N GLN A 311 5.05 3.69 -15.13
CA GLN A 311 4.15 3.53 -16.26
C GLN A 311 3.33 2.24 -16.11
N PRO A 312 2.04 2.24 -16.51
CA PRO A 312 1.25 1.02 -16.53
C PRO A 312 1.96 -0.08 -17.35
N LEU A 313 1.99 -1.30 -16.79
CA LEU A 313 2.53 -2.45 -17.51
C LEU A 313 1.73 -2.72 -18.79
N LEU A 314 2.43 -3.19 -19.82
CA LEU A 314 1.83 -3.59 -21.09
C LEU A 314 1.62 -5.11 -21.10
N LEU A 315 0.43 -5.55 -21.45
CA LEU A 315 0.05 -6.94 -21.63
C LEU A 315 -0.16 -7.18 -23.11
N ASN A 316 0.72 -7.96 -23.74
CA ASN A 316 0.70 -8.20 -25.18
C ASN A 316 0.65 -6.87 -26.00
N GLY A 317 1.35 -5.83 -25.52
CA GLY A 317 1.38 -4.49 -26.12
C GLY A 317 0.23 -3.56 -25.72
N ASN A 318 -0.78 -4.03 -25.00
CA ASN A 318 -1.91 -3.22 -24.54
C ASN A 318 -1.71 -2.76 -23.08
N PRO A 319 -2.06 -1.52 -22.72
CA PRO A 319 -2.03 -1.09 -21.32
C PRO A 319 -2.89 -2.00 -20.42
N LEU A 320 -2.38 -2.35 -19.24
CA LEU A 320 -3.09 -3.15 -18.22
C LEU A 320 -4.54 -2.70 -18.01
N ILE A 321 -4.78 -1.39 -17.98
CA ILE A 321 -6.12 -0.81 -17.80
C ILE A 321 -7.12 -1.23 -18.87
N CYS A 322 -6.67 -1.50 -20.11
CA CYS A 322 -7.55 -1.96 -21.18
C CYS A 322 -8.06 -3.38 -20.91
N MET A 323 -7.15 -4.28 -20.51
CA MET A 323 -7.49 -5.67 -20.19
C MET A 323 -8.41 -5.75 -18.96
N ILE A 324 -8.08 -5.01 -17.90
CA ILE A 324 -8.96 -4.93 -16.72
C ILE A 324 -10.32 -4.34 -17.08
N GLY A 325 -10.35 -3.25 -17.86
CA GLY A 325 -11.60 -2.64 -18.30
C GLY A 325 -12.46 -3.60 -19.12
N GLU A 326 -11.85 -4.43 -19.96
CA GLU A 326 -12.55 -5.43 -20.77
C GLU A 326 -13.14 -6.51 -19.87
N CYS A 327 -12.34 -7.06 -18.95
CA CYS A 327 -12.79 -8.02 -17.95
C CYS A 327 -13.98 -7.49 -17.14
N LEU A 328 -13.93 -6.24 -16.67
CA LEU A 328 -15.02 -5.62 -15.91
C LEU A 328 -16.28 -5.44 -16.76
N SER A 329 -16.13 -5.00 -18.02
CA SER A 329 -17.25 -4.89 -18.96
C SER A 329 -17.91 -6.24 -19.22
N LEU A 330 -17.13 -7.31 -19.36
CA LEU A 330 -17.63 -8.67 -19.59
C LEU A 330 -18.36 -9.23 -18.36
N LEU A 331 -17.87 -8.92 -17.17
CA LEU A 331 -18.55 -9.23 -15.89
C LEU A 331 -19.81 -8.39 -15.66
N GLY A 332 -20.13 -7.42 -16.52
CA GLY A 332 -21.26 -6.50 -16.30
C GLY A 332 -21.02 -5.50 -15.16
N VAL A 333 -19.77 -5.36 -14.71
CA VAL A 333 -19.40 -4.52 -13.57
C VAL A 333 -19.05 -3.12 -14.06
N SER A 334 -19.89 -2.14 -13.72
CA SER A 334 -19.63 -0.75 -14.09
C SER A 334 -18.55 -0.10 -13.22
N ASN A 335 -17.80 0.87 -13.76
CA ASN A 335 -16.84 1.66 -12.97
C ASN A 335 -17.51 2.36 -11.78
N ASN A 336 -18.76 2.81 -11.96
CA ASN A 336 -19.54 3.42 -10.89
C ASN A 336 -19.89 2.44 -9.79
N TYR A 337 -20.15 1.17 -10.14
CA TYR A 337 -20.36 0.12 -9.16
C TYR A 337 -19.09 -0.01 -8.32
N ILE A 338 -17.94 -0.27 -8.95
CA ILE A 338 -16.64 -0.47 -8.27
C ILE A 338 -16.27 0.67 -7.32
N LEU A 339 -16.43 1.92 -7.78
CA LEU A 339 -16.05 3.10 -7.00
C LEU A 339 -17.08 3.47 -5.91
N LYS A 340 -18.29 2.90 -5.95
CA LYS A 340 -19.31 3.06 -4.91
C LYS A 340 -19.48 1.83 -4.03
N THR A 341 -18.89 0.70 -4.40
CA THR A 341 -19.04 -0.60 -3.71
C THR A 341 -18.34 -0.73 -2.36
N ASP A 342 -18.02 0.38 -1.68
CA ASP A 342 -17.60 0.33 -0.27
C ASP A 342 -18.62 -0.53 0.50
N GLN A 343 -18.10 -1.49 1.27
CA GLN A 343 -18.89 -2.46 2.03
C GLN A 343 -19.96 -1.78 2.88
N ARG A 344 -19.68 -0.57 3.37
CA ARG A 344 -20.61 0.26 4.16
C ARG A 344 -21.78 0.80 3.37
N PHE A 345 -21.60 1.17 2.09
CA PHE A 345 -22.72 1.62 1.26
C PHE A 345 -23.66 0.45 0.91
N ARG A 346 -23.17 -0.80 0.93
CA ARG A 346 -24.02 -1.98 0.76
C ARG A 346 -24.76 -2.35 2.04
N ALA A 347 -24.10 -2.30 3.20
CA ALA A 347 -24.77 -2.49 4.48
C ALA A 347 -25.87 -1.43 4.69
N LYS A 348 -25.55 -0.15 4.44
CA LYS A 348 -26.52 0.95 4.56
C LYS A 348 -27.60 0.95 3.49
N LYS A 349 -27.30 0.50 2.26
CA LYS A 349 -28.33 0.32 1.23
C LYS A 349 -29.26 -0.85 1.58
N ARG A 350 -28.73 -1.93 2.15
CA ARG A 350 -29.52 -3.05 2.69
C ARG A 350 -30.41 -2.59 3.85
N GLU A 351 -29.86 -1.80 4.78
CA GLU A 351 -30.63 -1.17 5.86
C GLU A 351 -31.78 -0.33 5.30
N MET A 352 -31.53 0.56 4.33
CA MET A 352 -32.59 1.34 3.68
C MET A 352 -33.59 0.49 2.88
N GLU A 353 -33.13 -0.57 2.21
CA GLU A 353 -34.02 -1.48 1.44
C GLU A 353 -34.88 -2.33 2.38
N LEU A 354 -34.36 -2.73 3.54
CA LEU A 354 -35.12 -3.37 4.62
C LEU A 354 -36.11 -2.38 5.24
N GLU A 355 -35.69 -1.15 5.56
CA GLU A 355 -36.58 -0.08 6.02
C GLU A 355 -37.72 0.18 5.01
N ASP A 356 -37.43 0.26 3.71
CA ASP A 356 -38.44 0.44 2.65
C ASP A 356 -39.38 -0.78 2.56
N LEU A 357 -38.85 -2.01 2.66
CA LEU A 357 -39.64 -3.25 2.66
C LEU A 357 -40.58 -3.31 3.88
N TYR A 358 -40.07 -2.99 5.08
CA TYR A 358 -40.85 -2.94 6.30
C TYR A 358 -41.92 -1.84 6.28
N PHE A 359 -41.58 -0.69 5.69
CA PHE A 359 -42.54 0.38 5.48
C PHE A 359 -43.67 -0.03 4.52
N ASP A 360 -43.36 -0.80 3.48
CA ASP A 360 -44.34 -1.36 2.56
C ASP A 360 -45.20 -2.47 3.22
N GLU A 361 -44.68 -3.18 4.22
CA GLU A 361 -45.43 -4.16 5.03
C GLU A 361 -46.25 -3.52 6.17
N GLY A 362 -46.06 -2.23 6.43
CA GLY A 362 -46.80 -1.47 7.44
C GLY A 362 -46.36 -1.72 8.87
N LEU A 363 -45.12 -2.22 9.07
CA LEU A 363 -44.47 -2.30 10.36
C LEU A 363 -43.92 -0.91 10.71
N ASP A 364 -44.27 -0.39 11.89
CA ASP A 364 -43.79 0.91 12.37
C ASP A 364 -42.62 0.76 13.35
N GLU A 365 -41.92 1.87 13.65
CA GLU A 365 -40.75 1.87 14.53
C GLU A 365 -41.07 1.30 15.94
N ASP A 366 -42.34 1.31 16.35
CA ASP A 366 -42.80 0.79 17.64
C ASP A 366 -42.82 -0.75 17.69
N ASP A 367 -42.90 -1.44 16.54
CA ASP A 367 -42.84 -2.91 16.45
C ASP A 367 -41.42 -3.47 16.70
N PHE A 368 -40.39 -2.61 16.73
CA PHE A 368 -38.98 -3.00 16.83
C PHE A 368 -38.33 -2.69 18.19
N GLU A 369 -39.02 -2.01 19.13
CA GLU A 369 -38.43 -1.65 20.43
C GLU A 369 -38.12 -2.87 21.32
N ASP A 370 -38.71 -4.04 21.04
CA ASP A 370 -38.53 -5.26 21.84
C ASP A 370 -37.57 -6.30 21.21
N ASP A 371 -37.09 -6.08 19.98
CA ASP A 371 -36.26 -7.05 19.27
C ASP A 371 -34.76 -6.75 19.44
N LYS A 372 -34.12 -7.51 20.33
CA LYS A 372 -32.72 -7.27 20.74
C LYS A 372 -31.71 -7.61 19.65
N ASP A 373 -32.12 -8.33 18.62
CA ASP A 373 -31.24 -8.82 17.56
C ASP A 373 -31.05 -7.81 16.41
N LEU A 374 -31.80 -6.69 16.41
CA LEU A 374 -31.74 -5.66 15.38
C LEU A 374 -30.74 -4.52 15.67
N HIS A 375 -30.15 -4.47 16.87
CA HIS A 375 -29.06 -3.53 17.15
C HIS A 375 -27.74 -4.01 16.53
N PHE A 376 -27.59 -3.72 15.24
CA PHE A 376 -26.41 -4.06 14.44
C PHE A 376 -25.18 -3.27 14.93
N ASP A 377 -24.30 -3.90 15.71
CA ASP A 377 -22.97 -3.37 16.02
C ASP A 377 -21.93 -3.99 15.07
N PRO A 378 -21.45 -3.26 14.04
CA PRO A 378 -20.53 -3.80 13.03
C PRO A 378 -19.20 -4.31 13.61
N ILE A 379 -18.90 -3.98 14.88
CA ILE A 379 -17.64 -4.31 15.54
C ILE A 379 -17.65 -5.73 16.13
N ASN A 380 -18.80 -6.31 16.46
CA ASN A 380 -18.89 -7.65 17.08
C ASN A 380 -18.95 -8.82 16.08
N ILE A 381 -19.31 -8.57 14.82
CA ILE A 381 -19.47 -9.60 13.76
C ILE A 381 -18.24 -10.50 13.59
N LYS A 382 -17.02 -9.99 13.81
CA LYS A 382 -15.81 -10.80 13.67
C LYS A 382 -15.54 -11.76 14.83
N LYS A 383 -16.06 -11.46 16.01
CA LYS A 383 -15.96 -12.35 17.17
C LYS A 383 -16.99 -13.46 17.09
N ASP A 384 -18.22 -13.10 16.71
CA ASP A 384 -19.31 -14.06 16.58
C ASP A 384 -19.03 -15.05 15.44
N GLN A 385 -18.37 -14.62 14.35
CA GLN A 385 -17.90 -15.53 13.28
C GLN A 385 -16.81 -16.53 13.70
N GLU A 386 -15.95 -16.17 14.66
CA GLU A 386 -14.92 -17.09 15.17
C GLU A 386 -15.50 -18.05 16.24
N GLU A 387 -16.56 -17.66 16.95
CA GLU A 387 -17.27 -18.50 17.93
C GLU A 387 -18.30 -19.44 17.26
N GLU A 388 -18.98 -19.01 16.19
CA GLU A 388 -19.90 -19.87 15.41
C GLU A 388 -19.16 -20.99 14.65
N GLU A 389 -17.94 -20.75 14.13
CA GLU A 389 -17.12 -21.81 13.50
C GLU A 389 -16.60 -22.87 14.50
N GLU A 390 -16.60 -22.58 15.82
CA GLU A 390 -16.21 -23.55 16.86
C GLU A 390 -17.41 -24.33 17.46
N GLU A 391 -18.66 -23.85 17.34
CA GLU A 391 -19.86 -24.52 17.87
C GLU A 391 -20.61 -25.40 16.84
N GLU A 392 -20.29 -25.31 15.54
CA GLU A 392 -20.93 -26.10 14.47
C GLU A 392 -20.60 -27.62 14.48
N GLU A 393 -19.78 -28.14 15.41
CA GLU A 393 -19.41 -29.57 15.44
C GLU A 393 -20.29 -30.49 16.33
N GLU A 394 -21.27 -30.00 17.12
CA GLU A 394 -21.95 -30.89 18.10
C GLU A 394 -23.50 -30.96 18.17
N GLU A 395 -24.31 -30.17 17.44
CA GLU A 395 -25.79 -30.30 17.52
C GLU A 395 -26.49 -30.57 16.17
N GLU A 396 -26.89 -31.83 15.94
CA GLU A 396 -27.83 -32.27 14.89
C GLU A 396 -29.29 -31.85 15.22
N GLY A 397 -29.54 -30.54 15.33
CA GLY A 397 -30.89 -29.97 15.45
C GLY A 397 -31.44 -29.57 14.09
N GLU A 398 -32.69 -29.94 13.78
CA GLU A 398 -33.43 -29.43 12.61
C GLU A 398 -33.57 -27.90 12.71
N PHE A 399 -32.70 -27.16 12.03
CA PHE A 399 -32.83 -25.71 11.89
C PHE A 399 -34.05 -25.37 11.03
N PRO A 400 -34.84 -24.34 11.39
CA PRO A 400 -35.93 -23.86 10.57
C PRO A 400 -35.42 -23.38 9.21
N GLU A 401 -36.13 -23.73 8.13
CA GLU A 401 -35.77 -23.43 6.73
C GLU A 401 -35.71 -21.92 6.39
N GLU A 402 -36.02 -21.03 7.33
CA GLU A 402 -36.09 -19.58 7.12
C GLU A 402 -34.72 -18.85 7.19
N ASP A 403 -33.67 -19.49 7.73
CA ASP A 403 -32.32 -18.88 7.85
C ASP A 403 -31.40 -19.11 6.64
N GLN A 404 -31.79 -19.96 5.69
CA GLN A 404 -30.97 -20.26 4.50
C GLN A 404 -30.92 -19.11 3.49
N ASP A 405 -31.98 -18.29 3.39
CA ASP A 405 -32.02 -17.17 2.46
C ASP A 405 -31.09 -16.02 2.92
N ASN A 406 -30.96 -15.80 4.24
CA ASN A 406 -30.05 -14.80 4.80
C ASN A 406 -28.56 -15.18 4.63
N THR A 407 -28.22 -16.47 4.58
CA THR A 407 -26.84 -16.94 4.37
C THR A 407 -26.38 -16.77 2.93
N ILE A 408 -27.28 -16.91 1.95
CA ILE A 408 -26.95 -16.72 0.53
C ILE A 408 -26.68 -15.25 0.23
N GLU A 409 -27.44 -14.31 0.80
CA GLU A 409 -27.23 -12.87 0.57
C GLU A 409 -25.98 -12.31 1.27
N ARG A 410 -25.58 -12.85 2.44
CA ARG A 410 -24.31 -12.49 3.12
C ARG A 410 -23.06 -12.95 2.34
N GLN A 411 -23.15 -14.01 1.53
CA GLN A 411 -22.02 -14.51 0.71
C GLN A 411 -21.63 -13.56 -0.45
N HIS A 412 -22.37 -12.48 -0.68
CA HIS A 412 -22.14 -11.55 -1.80
C HIS A 412 -21.39 -10.26 -1.41
N ASP A 413 -20.92 -10.14 -0.17
CA ASP A 413 -20.01 -9.07 0.24
C ASP A 413 -18.61 -9.29 -0.34
N LEU A 414 -18.40 -8.72 -1.52
CA LEU A 414 -17.10 -8.70 -2.20
C LEU A 414 -16.08 -7.91 -1.37
N ASP A 415 -15.19 -8.60 -0.67
CA ASP A 415 -13.99 -8.03 -0.05
C ASP A 415 -12.94 -7.68 -1.11
N LEU A 416 -13.22 -6.61 -1.87
CA LEU A 416 -12.30 -6.09 -2.87
C LEU A 416 -11.17 -5.31 -2.19
N SER A 417 -9.93 -5.59 -2.60
CA SER A 417 -8.76 -4.88 -2.08
C SER A 417 -8.84 -3.36 -2.29
N TYR A 418 -8.89 -2.59 -1.21
CA TYR A 418 -8.94 -1.11 -1.26
C TYR A 418 -7.73 -0.52 -1.97
N THR A 419 -6.56 -1.15 -1.84
CA THR A 419 -5.34 -0.78 -2.58
C THR A 419 -5.55 -0.99 -4.08
N GLY A 420 -6.15 -2.12 -4.47
CA GLY A 420 -6.46 -2.42 -5.87
C GLY A 420 -7.47 -1.43 -6.46
N ILE A 421 -8.53 -1.09 -5.74
CA ILE A 421 -9.51 -0.08 -6.15
C ILE A 421 -8.86 1.30 -6.28
N GLY A 422 -8.04 1.69 -5.30
CA GLY A 422 -7.31 2.96 -5.35
C GLY A 422 -6.39 3.04 -6.57
N TYR A 423 -5.68 1.95 -6.88
CA TYR A 423 -4.82 1.90 -8.06
C TYR A 423 -5.62 1.90 -9.37
N TYR A 424 -6.76 1.21 -9.41
CA TYR A 424 -7.67 1.28 -10.54
C TYR A 424 -8.20 2.70 -10.78
N LEU A 425 -8.58 3.41 -9.72
CA LEU A 425 -8.99 4.82 -9.79
C LEU A 425 -7.84 5.71 -10.32
N TYR A 426 -6.60 5.47 -9.87
CA TYR A 426 -5.43 6.14 -10.41
C TYR A 426 -5.30 5.95 -11.92
N LEU A 427 -5.45 4.71 -12.42
CA LEU A 427 -5.40 4.41 -13.84
C LEU A 427 -6.52 5.11 -14.61
N LEU A 428 -7.76 5.06 -14.10
CA LEU A 428 -8.91 5.71 -14.74
C LEU A 428 -8.78 7.23 -14.84
N VAL A 429 -8.24 7.89 -13.82
CA VAL A 429 -8.19 9.36 -13.76
C VAL A 429 -6.95 9.94 -14.43
N LEU A 430 -5.78 9.34 -14.20
CA LEU A 430 -4.49 9.88 -14.65
C LEU A 430 -3.94 9.20 -15.90
N LYS A 431 -4.40 7.99 -16.22
CA LYS A 431 -4.00 7.24 -17.41
C LYS A 431 -5.22 6.79 -18.23
N PRO A 432 -6.18 7.71 -18.53
CA PRO A 432 -7.40 7.33 -19.23
C PRO A 432 -7.07 6.83 -20.63
N THR A 433 -7.70 5.74 -21.04
CA THR A 433 -7.72 5.31 -22.44
C THR A 433 -9.00 5.83 -23.11
N GLU A 434 -9.12 5.72 -24.42
CA GLU A 434 -10.37 6.14 -25.10
C GLU A 434 -11.55 5.26 -24.71
N GLN A 435 -11.31 3.98 -24.45
CA GLN A 435 -12.32 2.99 -24.12
C GLN A 435 -12.77 3.05 -22.65
N TYR A 436 -11.87 3.42 -21.74
CA TYR A 436 -12.13 3.40 -20.30
C TYR A 436 -11.91 4.79 -19.70
N ARG A 437 -12.96 5.62 -19.82
CA ARG A 437 -13.04 6.95 -19.17
C ARG A 437 -14.13 6.94 -18.13
N LEU A 438 -13.90 7.67 -17.04
CA LEU A 438 -14.99 8.01 -16.12
C LEU A 438 -16.06 8.81 -16.88
N PRO A 439 -17.36 8.57 -16.62
CA PRO A 439 -18.42 9.36 -17.19
C PRO A 439 -18.18 10.85 -16.92
N SER A 440 -18.35 11.70 -17.92
CA SER A 440 -18.12 13.16 -17.84
C SER A 440 -19.02 13.88 -16.81
N ILE A 441 -19.98 13.16 -16.22
CA ILE A 441 -21.00 13.67 -15.31
C ILE A 441 -20.44 13.86 -13.89
N GLN A 442 -19.39 13.13 -13.50
CA GLN A 442 -18.87 13.21 -12.13
C GLN A 442 -18.02 14.47 -11.93
N SER A 443 -18.38 15.27 -10.93
CA SER A 443 -17.56 16.41 -10.53
C SER A 443 -16.25 15.92 -9.91
N PRO A 444 -15.11 16.62 -10.11
CA PRO A 444 -13.85 16.28 -9.45
C PRO A 444 -13.97 16.19 -7.93
N ASN A 445 -14.86 17.00 -7.33
CA ASN A 445 -15.17 16.96 -5.92
C ASN A 445 -15.83 15.64 -5.50
N SER A 446 -16.84 15.18 -6.25
CA SER A 446 -17.47 13.88 -5.98
C SER A 446 -16.48 12.73 -6.12
N ILE A 447 -15.61 12.77 -7.15
CA ILE A 447 -14.59 11.74 -7.33
C ILE A 447 -13.63 11.71 -6.14
N LEU A 448 -13.17 12.89 -5.67
CA LEU A 448 -12.28 12.96 -4.50
C LEU A 448 -12.95 12.44 -3.23
N LEU A 449 -14.14 12.93 -2.90
CA LEU A 449 -14.82 12.64 -1.64
C LEU A 449 -15.36 11.21 -1.57
N SER A 450 -15.89 10.67 -2.67
CA SER A 450 -16.41 9.29 -2.68
C SER A 450 -15.31 8.22 -2.63
N ASN A 451 -14.05 8.59 -2.88
CA ASN A 451 -12.94 7.64 -2.97
C ASN A 451 -11.86 7.84 -1.91
N LEU A 452 -12.14 8.61 -0.85
CA LEU A 452 -11.20 8.85 0.25
C LEU A 452 -10.65 7.55 0.88
N PRO A 453 -11.45 6.50 1.18
CA PRO A 453 -10.92 5.26 1.77
C PRO A 453 -9.79 4.63 0.93
N TYR A 454 -9.95 4.63 -0.39
CA TYR A 454 -8.99 4.03 -1.31
C TYR A 454 -7.70 4.87 -1.40
N LEU A 455 -7.83 6.19 -1.42
CA LEU A 455 -6.69 7.12 -1.39
C LEU A 455 -5.90 7.00 -0.08
N ILE A 456 -6.60 6.89 1.05
CA ILE A 456 -6.00 6.69 2.36
C ILE A 456 -5.23 5.37 2.40
N ARG A 457 -5.84 4.29 1.88
CA ARG A 457 -5.18 2.98 1.83
C ARG A 457 -3.90 2.99 1.01
N LEU A 458 -3.89 3.69 -0.14
CA LEU A 458 -2.68 3.89 -0.93
C LEU A 458 -1.60 4.69 -0.17
N LEU A 459 -1.98 5.73 0.58
CA LEU A 459 -1.03 6.52 1.38
C LEU A 459 -0.46 5.77 2.59
N GLN A 460 -1.25 4.85 3.16
CA GLN A 460 -0.83 3.97 4.26
C GLN A 460 0.05 2.80 3.78
N HIS A 461 0.22 2.65 2.47
CA HIS A 461 1.02 1.56 1.91
C HIS A 461 2.51 1.69 2.30
N LYS A 462 3.18 0.55 2.50
CA LYS A 462 4.60 0.51 2.94
C LYS A 462 5.53 1.17 1.92
N SER A 463 5.31 0.89 0.64
CA SER A 463 6.04 1.53 -0.46
C SER A 463 5.56 2.97 -0.70
N TYR A 464 6.46 3.94 -0.55
CA TYR A 464 6.17 5.35 -0.79
C TYR A 464 5.81 5.65 -2.26
N LYS A 465 6.24 4.80 -3.22
CA LYS A 465 5.89 4.97 -4.65
C LYS A 465 4.39 4.81 -4.87
N ILE A 466 3.76 3.88 -4.16
CA ILE A 466 2.30 3.65 -4.21
C ILE A 466 1.57 4.81 -3.53
N GLY A 467 2.04 5.27 -2.36
CA GLY A 467 1.50 6.47 -1.71
C GLY A 467 1.61 7.72 -2.60
N PHE A 468 2.68 7.85 -3.38
CA PHE A 468 2.84 8.96 -4.32
C PHE A 468 1.77 8.95 -5.43
N LYS A 469 1.30 7.78 -5.88
CA LYS A 469 0.18 7.70 -6.84
C LYS A 469 -1.10 8.32 -6.27
N ALA A 470 -1.37 8.14 -4.97
CA ALA A 470 -2.48 8.82 -4.31
C ALA A 470 -2.27 10.34 -4.25
N ILE A 471 -1.05 10.81 -3.96
CA ILE A 471 -0.74 12.25 -3.98
C ILE A 471 -0.93 12.85 -5.38
N GLN A 472 -0.51 12.15 -6.44
CA GLN A 472 -0.73 12.58 -7.82
C GLN A 472 -2.23 12.72 -8.13
N LEU A 473 -3.03 11.75 -7.68
CA LEU A 473 -4.47 11.74 -7.87
C LEU A 473 -5.16 12.87 -7.10
N VAL A 474 -4.83 13.05 -5.82
CA VAL A 474 -5.32 14.19 -5.00
C VAL A 474 -4.93 15.52 -5.64
N SER A 475 -3.68 15.69 -6.05
CA SER A 475 -3.20 16.92 -6.71
C SER A 475 -3.99 17.23 -7.98
N PHE A 476 -4.23 16.21 -8.81
CA PHE A 476 -4.96 16.36 -10.07
C PHE A 476 -6.43 16.74 -9.85
N LEU A 477 -7.09 16.11 -8.88
CA LEU A 477 -8.49 16.38 -8.56
C LEU A 477 -8.63 17.75 -7.88
N SER A 478 -7.83 18.05 -6.86
CA SER A 478 -7.89 19.32 -6.11
C SER A 478 -7.64 20.54 -7.00
N LYS A 479 -6.74 20.46 -7.99
CA LYS A 479 -6.52 21.55 -8.98
C LYS A 479 -7.75 21.87 -9.85
N ARG A 480 -8.74 20.97 -9.89
CA ARG A 480 -9.99 21.13 -10.65
C ARG A 480 -11.21 21.37 -9.76
N ILE A 481 -11.04 21.31 -8.45
CA ILE A 481 -12.06 21.66 -7.49
C ILE A 481 -12.01 23.18 -7.31
N LYS A 482 -13.17 23.83 -7.29
CA LYS A 482 -13.26 25.27 -7.04
C LYS A 482 -12.76 25.56 -5.62
N GLU A 483 -11.96 26.60 -5.45
CA GLU A 483 -11.54 27.06 -4.12
C GLU A 483 -12.75 27.27 -3.20
N SER A 484 -12.60 26.85 -1.95
CA SER A 484 -13.63 26.97 -0.91
C SER A 484 -14.99 26.32 -1.23
N SER A 485 -15.01 25.28 -2.06
CA SER A 485 -16.25 24.55 -2.39
C SER A 485 -16.50 23.30 -1.54
N VAL A 486 -15.48 22.76 -0.86
CA VAL A 486 -15.63 21.57 -0.03
C VAL A 486 -16.08 21.98 1.37
N GLN A 487 -17.30 21.59 1.73
CA GLN A 487 -17.88 21.81 3.05
C GLN A 487 -17.78 20.53 3.88
N VAL A 488 -17.43 20.70 5.16
CA VAL A 488 -17.33 19.59 6.12
C VAL A 488 -17.80 20.13 7.46
N ASP A 489 -18.66 19.36 8.13
CA ASP A 489 -19.10 19.72 9.47
C ASP A 489 -17.90 19.73 10.44
N LYS A 490 -17.88 20.74 11.31
CA LYS A 490 -16.86 20.95 12.32
C LYS A 490 -16.56 19.67 13.12
N LYS A 491 -17.58 18.89 13.50
CA LYS A 491 -17.39 17.68 14.33
C LYS A 491 -16.49 16.61 13.67
N TYR A 492 -16.47 16.55 12.33
CA TYR A 492 -15.66 15.58 11.59
C TYR A 492 -14.24 16.06 11.29
N LEU A 493 -13.91 17.28 11.72
CA LEU A 493 -12.58 17.87 11.57
C LEU A 493 -11.71 17.70 12.83
N PHE A 494 -12.23 16.99 13.83
CA PHE A 494 -11.54 16.61 15.06
C PHE A 494 -11.43 15.09 15.17
N ASN A 495 -10.52 14.60 16.00
CA ASN A 495 -10.37 13.17 16.22
C ASN A 495 -11.58 12.65 17.02
N PRO A 496 -12.34 11.64 16.54
CA PRO A 496 -13.50 11.11 17.26
C PRO A 496 -13.16 10.50 18.62
N VAL A 497 -11.90 10.10 18.84
CA VAL A 497 -11.45 9.48 20.09
C VAL A 497 -11.08 10.54 21.16
N ILE A 498 -11.06 11.82 20.80
CA ILE A 498 -10.66 12.90 21.71
C ILE A 498 -11.87 13.80 22.01
N ASP A 499 -12.43 13.67 23.22
CA ASP A 499 -13.66 14.34 23.63
C ASP A 499 -13.62 15.89 23.57
N ASP A 500 -12.43 16.50 23.70
CA ASP A 500 -12.17 17.89 23.26
C ASP A 500 -10.65 18.14 23.19
N PRO A 501 -10.05 18.30 21.99
CA PRO A 501 -8.60 18.46 21.87
C PRO A 501 -8.09 19.80 22.42
N VAL A 502 -8.91 20.84 22.46
CA VAL A 502 -8.52 22.16 22.98
C VAL A 502 -8.63 22.16 24.51
N GLU A 503 -9.70 21.59 25.06
CA GLU A 503 -9.85 21.44 26.52
C GLU A 503 -8.85 20.41 27.09
N LEU A 504 -8.48 19.37 26.35
CA LEU A 504 -7.45 18.42 26.79
C LEU A 504 -6.06 19.05 26.82
N VAL A 505 -5.74 19.92 25.86
CA VAL A 505 -4.47 20.66 25.80
C VAL A 505 -4.43 21.79 26.85
N LEU A 506 -5.54 22.49 27.07
CA LEU A 506 -5.62 23.60 28.04
C LEU A 506 -5.89 23.13 29.48
N GLY A 507 -6.62 22.04 29.67
CA GLY A 507 -7.10 21.54 30.96
C GLY A 507 -6.11 20.65 31.71
N LYS A 508 -5.24 19.91 31.01
CA LYS A 508 -4.22 19.04 31.66
C LYS A 508 -3.13 19.79 32.44
N GLN A 509 -3.07 21.12 32.37
CA GLN A 509 -2.09 21.92 33.12
C GLN A 509 -2.39 22.05 34.62
N LEU A 510 -3.60 21.72 35.09
CA LEU A 510 -3.96 21.92 36.49
C LEU A 510 -3.76 20.71 37.40
N GLN A 511 -3.53 19.49 36.89
CA GLN A 511 -3.56 18.31 37.76
C GLN A 511 -2.33 17.38 37.80
N GLU A 512 -1.48 17.17 36.79
CA GLU A 512 -0.43 16.14 36.94
C GLU A 512 0.88 16.46 36.20
N GLN A 513 1.93 16.79 36.97
CA GLN A 513 3.29 17.00 36.47
C GLN A 513 4.21 15.75 36.51
N ASN A 514 3.74 14.56 36.92
CA ASN A 514 4.69 13.49 37.28
C ASN A 514 4.52 12.08 36.66
N THR A 515 3.60 11.84 35.72
CA THR A 515 3.49 10.51 35.06
C THR A 515 3.08 10.58 33.59
N LEU A 516 3.74 11.42 32.78
CA LEU A 516 3.64 11.35 31.32
C LEU A 516 4.70 10.39 30.75
N THR A 517 4.48 9.08 30.95
CA THR A 517 5.05 8.09 30.04
C THR A 517 4.23 8.09 28.76
N THR A 518 4.79 8.70 27.73
CA THR A 518 4.54 8.52 26.30
C THR A 518 3.96 7.14 25.95
N SER A 519 2.72 7.07 25.43
CA SER A 519 2.35 6.13 24.34
C SER A 519 0.88 6.17 23.90
N GLU A 520 -0.09 6.48 24.77
CA GLU A 520 -1.51 6.22 24.41
C GLU A 520 -2.38 7.46 24.14
N GLY A 521 -1.88 8.67 24.41
CA GLY A 521 -2.75 9.84 24.60
C GLY A 521 -3.23 10.63 23.37
N GLN A 522 -2.60 10.53 22.19
CA GLN A 522 -3.02 11.31 21.00
C GLN A 522 -2.61 10.61 19.71
N LYS A 523 -3.25 9.48 19.40
CA LYS A 523 -3.00 8.81 18.13
C LYS A 523 -3.85 9.48 17.06
N TRP A 524 -3.19 10.10 16.07
CA TRP A 524 -3.85 10.50 14.82
C TRP A 524 -4.62 9.30 14.23
N ILE A 525 -5.72 9.57 13.55
CA ILE A 525 -6.53 8.52 12.90
C ILE A 525 -5.89 8.02 11.60
N ASN A 526 -4.75 8.60 11.19
CA ASN A 526 -4.01 8.23 9.98
C ASN A 526 -3.50 6.77 9.96
N GLU A 527 -3.40 6.10 11.11
CA GLU A 527 -3.00 4.69 11.20
C GLU A 527 -4.19 3.73 11.31
N GLN A 528 -5.39 4.24 11.55
CA GLN A 528 -6.59 3.41 11.64
C GLN A 528 -7.03 2.95 10.25
N ALA A 529 -7.62 1.75 10.16
CA ALA A 529 -8.22 1.29 8.91
C ALA A 529 -9.45 2.14 8.59
N SER A 530 -9.55 2.67 7.36
CA SER A 530 -10.70 3.52 6.96
C SER A 530 -12.04 2.80 7.05
N ALA A 531 -12.06 1.47 7.03
CA ALA A 531 -13.28 0.67 7.24
C ALA A 531 -13.88 0.83 8.65
N LEU A 532 -13.05 1.12 9.67
CA LEU A 532 -13.46 1.26 11.07
C LEU A 532 -13.89 2.69 11.45
N LEU A 533 -13.80 3.63 10.51
CA LEU A 533 -14.10 5.05 10.73
C LEU A 533 -15.35 5.46 9.96
N ASP A 534 -16.20 6.29 10.56
CA ASP A 534 -17.31 6.92 9.84
C ASP A 534 -16.76 7.67 8.59
N PRO A 535 -17.36 7.46 7.40
CA PRO A 535 -17.00 8.15 6.15
C PRO A 535 -16.75 9.65 6.28
N GLN A 536 -17.45 10.33 7.18
CA GLN A 536 -17.33 11.77 7.34
C GLN A 536 -15.96 12.20 7.92
N TYR A 537 -15.26 11.32 8.64
CA TYR A 537 -13.89 11.56 9.13
C TYR A 537 -12.79 11.30 8.09
N HIS A 538 -13.09 10.67 6.94
CA HIS A 538 -12.05 10.28 5.99
C HIS A 538 -11.29 11.46 5.40
N LEU A 539 -11.89 12.65 5.33
CA LEU A 539 -11.16 13.81 4.82
C LEU A 539 -10.07 14.25 5.81
N LEU A 540 -10.37 14.27 7.11
CA LEU A 540 -9.37 14.51 8.14
C LEU A 540 -8.29 13.43 8.11
N GLN A 541 -8.70 12.16 8.01
CA GLN A 541 -7.78 11.03 7.91
C GLN A 541 -6.85 11.17 6.69
N LEU A 542 -7.39 11.51 5.51
CA LEU A 542 -6.60 11.75 4.30
C LEU A 542 -5.55 12.84 4.54
N ILE A 543 -5.94 13.97 5.13
CA ILE A 543 -5.03 15.07 5.41
C ILE A 543 -3.89 14.63 6.35
N GLN A 544 -4.21 13.91 7.43
CA GLN A 544 -3.20 13.39 8.34
C GLN A 544 -2.28 12.35 7.66
N CYS A 545 -2.83 11.49 6.79
CA CYS A 545 -2.05 10.57 5.97
C CYS A 545 -1.10 11.30 5.01
N ILE A 546 -1.53 12.39 4.36
CA ILE A 546 -0.68 13.21 3.50
C ILE A 546 0.49 13.79 4.29
N ILE A 547 0.24 14.29 5.51
CA ILE A 547 1.31 14.83 6.37
C ILE A 547 2.27 13.73 6.80
N SER A 548 1.74 12.58 7.26
CA SER A 548 2.57 11.42 7.61
C SER A 548 3.42 10.94 6.42
N PHE A 549 2.84 10.93 5.21
CA PHE A 549 3.56 10.59 3.98
C PHE A 549 4.67 11.60 3.68
N LEU A 550 4.39 12.91 3.80
CA LEU A 550 5.36 13.97 3.59
C LEU A 550 6.56 13.84 4.53
N VAL A 551 6.34 13.52 5.81
CA VAL A 551 7.41 13.35 6.80
C VAL A 551 8.22 12.07 6.56
N LYS A 552 7.56 10.95 6.22
CA LYS A 552 8.20 9.63 6.07
C LYS A 552 8.80 9.38 4.68
N CYS A 553 8.38 10.11 3.65
CA CYS A 553 8.86 9.89 2.29
C CYS A 553 10.35 10.22 2.19
N PRO A 554 11.21 9.33 1.68
CA PRO A 554 12.66 9.56 1.61
C PRO A 554 13.05 10.58 0.54
N VAL A 555 12.19 10.79 -0.48
CA VAL A 555 12.50 11.55 -1.69
C VAL A 555 12.09 13.03 -1.55
N GLN A 556 13.07 13.94 -1.52
CA GLN A 556 12.82 15.39 -1.31
C GLN A 556 11.88 15.99 -2.36
N LYS A 557 12.05 15.67 -3.66
CA LYS A 557 11.18 16.18 -4.73
C LYS A 557 9.71 15.77 -4.52
N ILE A 558 9.47 14.52 -4.10
CA ILE A 558 8.14 14.01 -3.77
C ILE A 558 7.58 14.72 -2.54
N ARG A 559 8.38 14.96 -1.50
CA ARG A 559 7.96 15.76 -0.33
C ARG A 559 7.52 17.16 -0.74
N THR A 560 8.29 17.85 -1.59
CA THR A 560 7.94 19.18 -2.11
C THR A 560 6.66 19.16 -2.94
N PHE A 561 6.49 18.17 -3.84
CA PHE A 561 5.26 18.02 -4.62
C PHE A 561 4.05 17.74 -3.72
N THR A 562 4.23 16.90 -2.70
CA THR A 562 3.21 16.56 -1.71
C THR A 562 2.79 17.78 -0.91
N TYR A 563 3.76 18.58 -0.44
CA TYR A 563 3.49 19.85 0.24
C TYR A 563 2.64 20.78 -0.61
N ASN A 564 3.02 20.99 -1.87
CA ASN A 564 2.25 21.84 -2.78
C ASN A 564 0.82 21.30 -2.99
N SER A 565 0.68 19.98 -3.11
CA SER A 565 -0.62 19.33 -3.27
C SER A 565 -1.48 19.44 -2.01
N PHE A 566 -0.85 19.40 -0.82
CA PHE A 566 -1.50 19.65 0.46
C PHE A 566 -2.05 21.08 0.56
N ILE A 567 -1.28 22.09 0.15
CA ILE A 567 -1.77 23.49 0.12
C ILE A 567 -2.98 23.63 -0.81
N VAL A 568 -2.92 23.06 -2.02
CA VAL A 568 -4.05 23.10 -2.97
C VAL A 568 -5.28 22.39 -2.39
N LEU A 569 -5.10 21.26 -1.70
CA LEU A 569 -6.21 20.57 -1.02
C LEU A 569 -6.83 21.43 0.09
N LEU A 570 -6.02 22.11 0.90
CA LEU A 570 -6.53 23.05 1.91
C LEU A 570 -7.33 24.19 1.27
N ASP A 571 -6.87 24.70 0.11
CA ASP A 571 -7.56 25.77 -0.60
C ASP A 571 -8.93 25.33 -1.18
N CYS A 572 -9.14 24.02 -1.37
CA CYS A 572 -10.46 23.46 -1.73
C CYS A 572 -11.49 23.56 -0.59
N LEU A 573 -11.05 23.57 0.67
CA LEU A 573 -11.92 23.64 1.85
C LEU A 573 -12.53 25.04 2.01
N CYS A 574 -13.81 25.09 2.43
CA CYS A 574 -14.44 26.36 2.83
C CYS A 574 -13.68 26.99 4.00
N PRO A 575 -13.78 28.32 4.20
CA PRO A 575 -13.03 29.03 5.24
C PRO A 575 -13.15 28.42 6.63
N SER A 576 -14.37 28.02 7.01
CA SER A 576 -14.63 27.38 8.30
C SER A 576 -13.92 26.05 8.44
N ALA A 577 -14.04 25.16 7.45
CA ALA A 577 -13.42 23.85 7.47
C ALA A 577 -11.89 23.96 7.48
N ARG A 578 -11.32 24.85 6.65
CA ARG A 578 -9.89 25.12 6.61
C ARG A 578 -9.36 25.62 7.95
N PHE A 579 -10.05 26.56 8.58
CA PHE A 579 -9.71 27.07 9.89
C PHE A 579 -9.68 25.95 10.93
N ASN A 580 -10.78 25.19 11.05
CA ASN A 580 -10.91 24.13 12.05
C ASN A 580 -9.88 22.99 11.84
N VAL A 581 -9.64 22.58 10.59
CA VAL A 581 -8.60 21.59 10.26
C VAL A 581 -7.23 22.07 10.70
N LEU A 582 -6.85 23.31 10.36
CA LEU A 582 -5.54 23.83 10.76
C LEU A 582 -5.41 23.94 12.28
N CYS A 583 -6.46 24.37 12.99
CA CYS A 583 -6.48 24.39 14.46
C CYS A 583 -6.24 22.98 15.03
N ASN A 584 -7.00 22.00 14.54
CA ASN A 584 -6.89 20.61 14.99
C ASN A 584 -5.50 20.04 14.70
N LEU A 585 -4.97 20.24 13.48
CA LEU A 585 -3.65 19.75 13.11
C LEU A 585 -2.55 20.39 13.95
N ILE A 586 -2.59 21.71 14.19
CA ILE A 586 -1.59 22.38 15.05
C ILE A 586 -1.63 21.83 16.49
N GLY A 587 -2.84 21.56 17.02
CA GLY A 587 -3.03 21.03 18.37
C GLY A 587 -2.68 19.56 18.56
N THR A 588 -2.74 18.76 17.49
CA THR A 588 -2.62 17.29 17.59
C THR A 588 -1.45 16.71 16.79
N CYS A 589 -0.71 17.50 16.02
CA CYS A 589 0.34 17.00 15.14
C CYS A 589 1.50 16.35 15.91
N ILE A 590 1.72 15.07 15.60
CA ILE A 590 2.77 14.24 16.20
C ILE A 590 4.19 14.55 15.67
N PHE A 591 4.30 15.42 14.67
CA PHE A 591 5.57 15.80 14.03
C PHE A 591 5.92 17.26 14.34
N PRO A 592 6.77 17.54 15.36
CA PRO A 592 7.04 18.90 15.82
C PRO A 592 7.53 19.87 14.73
N SER A 593 8.44 19.45 13.85
CA SER A 593 8.91 20.28 12.73
C SER A 593 7.78 20.62 11.76
N PHE A 594 6.86 19.68 11.51
CA PHE A 594 5.70 19.93 10.65
C PHE A 594 4.65 20.83 11.35
N THR A 595 4.52 20.76 12.68
CA THR A 595 3.71 21.70 13.46
C THR A 595 4.16 23.14 13.23
N GLY A 596 5.47 23.40 13.18
CA GLY A 596 6.00 24.72 12.81
C GLY A 596 5.58 25.17 11.41
N LEU A 597 5.58 24.26 10.45
CA LEU A 597 5.10 24.52 9.09
C LEU A 597 3.60 24.78 9.05
N LEU A 598 2.79 24.05 9.82
CA LEU A 598 1.34 24.29 9.94
C LEU A 598 1.05 25.68 10.53
N VAL A 599 1.80 26.11 11.55
CA VAL A 599 1.70 27.46 12.12
C VAL A 599 2.06 28.51 11.07
N HIS A 600 3.10 28.27 10.28
CA HIS A 600 3.45 29.14 9.15
C HIS A 600 2.31 29.25 8.13
N ILE A 601 1.74 28.12 7.70
CA ILE A 601 0.59 28.09 6.77
C ILE A 601 -0.58 28.88 7.36
N PHE A 602 -0.89 28.69 8.65
CA PHE A 602 -1.98 29.38 9.32
C PHE A 602 -1.75 30.90 9.35
N LYS A 603 -0.52 31.35 9.64
CA LYS A 603 -0.11 32.77 9.55
C LYS A 603 -0.32 33.33 8.13
N GLU A 604 0.02 32.57 7.09
CA GLU A 604 -0.22 33.00 5.70
C GLU A 604 -1.73 33.09 5.38
N GLN A 605 -2.57 32.19 5.93
CA GLN A 605 -4.03 32.29 5.77
C GLN A 605 -4.59 33.56 6.46
N ILE A 606 -4.09 33.92 7.65
CA ILE A 606 -4.40 35.18 8.33
C ILE A 606 -4.01 36.38 7.46
N ASN A 607 -2.80 36.37 6.91
CA ASN A 607 -2.31 37.45 6.05
C ASN A 607 -3.18 37.61 4.79
N LYS A 608 -3.51 36.49 4.12
CA LYS A 608 -4.45 36.47 2.99
C LYS A 608 -5.83 37.03 3.40
N ALA A 609 -6.35 36.66 4.57
CA ALA A 609 -7.67 37.09 5.03
C ALA A 609 -7.70 38.61 5.32
N TRP A 610 -6.61 39.16 5.86
CA TRP A 610 -6.50 40.59 6.10
C TRP A 610 -6.59 41.42 4.81
N LEU A 611 -6.06 40.88 3.72
CA LEU A 611 -6.06 41.50 2.39
C LEU A 611 -7.34 41.19 1.58
N SER A 612 -8.11 40.19 2.01
CA SER A 612 -9.34 39.76 1.32
C SER A 612 -10.52 40.68 1.63
N THR A 613 -11.43 40.80 0.65
CA THR A 613 -12.76 41.42 0.79
C THR A 613 -13.85 40.40 1.14
N ASP A 614 -13.54 39.10 1.15
CA ASP A 614 -14.46 38.03 1.52
C ASP A 614 -14.75 38.07 3.03
N ALA A 615 -15.98 38.43 3.38
CA ALA A 615 -16.42 38.57 4.76
C ALA A 615 -16.39 37.23 5.53
N GLU A 616 -16.73 36.12 4.88
CA GLU A 616 -16.72 34.79 5.51
C GLU A 616 -15.28 34.40 5.84
N TYR A 617 -14.38 34.53 4.87
CA TYR A 617 -12.97 34.20 5.08
C TYR A 617 -12.32 35.04 6.20
N ARG A 618 -12.65 36.34 6.27
CA ARG A 618 -12.23 37.23 7.37
C ARG A 618 -12.81 36.82 8.72
N SER A 619 -14.07 36.41 8.78
CA SER A 619 -14.75 36.05 10.03
C SER A 619 -14.07 34.91 10.80
N TYR A 620 -13.29 34.06 10.14
CA TYR A 620 -12.52 32.99 10.77
C TYR A 620 -11.08 33.43 11.05
N PHE A 621 -10.36 33.90 10.03
CA PHE A 621 -8.92 34.17 10.10
C PHE A 621 -8.54 35.58 10.58
N VAL A 622 -9.52 36.46 10.79
CA VAL A 622 -9.36 37.79 11.39
C VAL A 622 -10.36 37.91 12.56
N SER A 623 -10.27 36.97 13.50
CA SER A 623 -11.19 36.86 14.63
C SER A 623 -10.46 36.51 15.92
N PRO A 624 -11.08 36.69 17.11
CA PRO A 624 -10.47 36.31 18.38
C PRO A 624 -10.10 34.83 18.53
N LYS A 625 -10.71 33.95 17.71
CA LYS A 625 -10.45 32.51 17.72
C LYS A 625 -9.00 32.18 17.34
N ILE A 626 -8.32 33.02 16.56
CA ILE A 626 -6.93 32.75 16.17
C ILE A 626 -6.00 32.70 17.40
N LEU A 627 -6.33 33.42 18.47
CA LEU A 627 -5.48 33.50 19.67
C LEU A 627 -5.39 32.17 20.40
N GLU A 628 -6.43 31.34 20.32
CA GLU A 628 -6.43 29.99 20.88
C GLU A 628 -5.39 29.11 20.18
N VAL A 629 -5.20 29.29 18.86
CA VAL A 629 -4.24 28.54 18.04
C VAL A 629 -2.81 29.04 18.26
N VAL A 630 -2.63 30.36 18.35
CA VAL A 630 -1.29 30.98 18.51
C VAL A 630 -0.60 30.50 19.78
N GLN A 631 -1.37 30.27 20.84
CA GLN A 631 -0.83 29.88 22.13
C GLN A 631 -0.32 28.44 22.16
N ILE A 632 -0.89 27.52 21.36
CA ILE A 632 -0.53 26.09 21.32
C ILE A 632 1.00 25.87 21.21
N PRO A 633 1.69 26.37 20.16
CA PRO A 633 3.14 26.18 20.04
C PRO A 633 3.94 26.87 21.16
N MET A 634 3.38 27.89 21.82
CA MET A 634 4.05 28.66 22.87
C MET A 634 3.89 28.03 24.26
N GLN A 635 3.06 27.01 24.42
CA GLN A 635 2.84 26.35 25.71
C GLN A 635 4.11 25.66 26.21
N SER A 636 4.36 25.81 27.50
CA SER A 636 5.44 25.13 28.21
C SER A 636 5.09 23.65 28.41
N GLY A 637 5.95 22.75 27.94
CA GLY A 637 5.76 21.29 28.07
C GLY A 637 6.58 20.49 27.05
N GLY A 638 6.75 19.19 27.25
CA GLY A 638 7.49 18.32 26.33
C GLY A 638 8.97 18.71 26.14
N ASN A 639 9.61 18.12 25.12
CA ASN A 639 10.98 18.43 24.77
C ASN A 639 11.05 19.77 24.00
N LEU A 640 11.66 20.79 24.63
CA LEU A 640 11.80 22.14 24.07
C LEU A 640 12.55 22.14 22.72
N MET A 641 13.57 21.30 22.60
CA MET A 641 14.44 21.27 21.42
C MET A 641 13.72 20.69 20.20
N GLU A 642 12.96 19.62 20.38
CA GLU A 642 12.15 19.05 19.32
C GLU A 642 11.07 20.03 18.83
N ARG A 643 10.55 20.87 19.73
CA ARG A 643 9.49 21.83 19.44
C ARG A 643 9.99 23.20 19.01
N MET A 644 11.30 23.42 18.89
CA MET A 644 11.87 24.75 18.66
C MET A 644 11.32 25.42 17.40
N ASP A 645 11.19 24.67 16.30
CA ASP A 645 10.60 25.19 15.05
C ASP A 645 9.15 25.66 15.24
N ALA A 646 8.35 24.89 15.97
CA ALA A 646 6.96 25.24 16.28
C ALA A 646 6.89 26.47 17.17
N ILE A 647 7.71 26.52 18.23
CA ILE A 647 7.81 27.65 19.17
C ILE A 647 8.17 28.91 18.41
N MET A 648 9.22 28.88 17.58
CA MET A 648 9.69 30.02 16.80
C MET A 648 8.61 30.54 15.85
N ASN A 649 7.90 29.65 15.16
CA ASN A 649 6.78 30.06 14.30
C ASN A 649 5.61 30.62 15.12
N GLY A 650 5.32 30.07 16.30
CA GLY A 650 4.29 30.53 17.22
C GLY A 650 4.53 31.95 17.73
N ILE A 651 5.71 32.22 18.29
CA ILE A 651 6.06 33.56 18.78
C ILE A 651 6.12 34.58 17.63
N ASN A 652 6.61 34.20 16.45
CA ASN A 652 6.61 35.08 15.28
C ASN A 652 5.19 35.38 14.79
N MET A 653 4.27 34.41 14.85
CA MET A 653 2.86 34.64 14.54
C MET A 653 2.21 35.59 15.55
N TYR A 654 2.47 35.43 16.85
CA TYR A 654 1.97 36.35 17.87
C TYR A 654 2.51 37.77 17.69
N ARG A 655 3.82 37.91 17.40
CA ARG A 655 4.46 39.18 17.06
C ARG A 655 3.81 39.82 15.82
N TYR A 656 3.56 39.03 14.78
CA TYR A 656 2.89 39.51 13.57
C TYR A 656 1.50 40.07 13.90
N LEU A 657 0.71 39.39 14.73
CA LEU A 657 -0.63 39.86 15.12
C LEU A 657 -0.58 41.18 15.89
N LEU A 658 0.33 41.32 16.85
CA LEU A 658 0.51 42.59 17.57
C LEU A 658 0.79 43.73 16.60
N ILE A 659 1.71 43.53 15.65
CA ILE A 659 2.06 44.57 14.67
C ILE A 659 0.89 44.86 13.72
N ARG A 660 0.28 43.80 13.17
CA ARG A 660 -0.72 43.91 12.09
C ARG A 660 -2.06 44.44 12.58
N ASP A 661 -2.47 44.09 13.79
CA ASP A 661 -3.80 44.40 14.33
C ASP A 661 -3.78 45.58 15.32
N LYS A 662 -2.71 46.38 15.31
CA LYS A 662 -2.53 47.53 16.23
C LYS A 662 -3.66 48.55 16.16
N GLU A 663 -4.15 48.85 14.98
CA GLU A 663 -5.13 49.93 14.78
C GLU A 663 -6.58 49.44 14.91
N THR A 664 -6.85 48.18 14.53
CA THR A 664 -8.21 47.65 14.43
C THR A 664 -8.61 46.78 15.61
N ASN A 665 -7.65 46.07 16.22
CA ASN A 665 -7.88 45.07 17.25
C ASN A 665 -9.00 44.07 16.92
N ASN A 666 -9.16 43.69 15.65
CA ASN A 666 -10.21 42.76 15.19
C ASN A 666 -10.07 41.37 15.81
N THR A 667 -8.83 40.97 16.11
CA THR A 667 -8.50 39.69 16.75
C THR A 667 -8.57 39.78 18.27
N GLY A 668 -8.73 40.97 18.83
CA GLY A 668 -8.70 41.16 20.28
C GLY A 668 -7.32 40.94 20.92
N VAL A 669 -6.25 40.79 20.12
CA VAL A 669 -4.88 40.55 20.62
C VAL A 669 -4.41 41.66 21.57
N TRP A 670 -4.90 42.89 21.37
CA TRP A 670 -4.58 44.06 22.20
C TRP A 670 -5.52 44.23 23.40
N SER A 671 -6.46 43.31 23.63
CA SER A 671 -7.26 43.35 24.86
C SER A 671 -6.39 43.06 26.08
N LYS A 672 -6.55 43.86 27.14
CA LYS A 672 -5.73 43.75 28.37
C LYS A 672 -5.72 42.34 28.96
N SER A 673 -6.88 41.67 28.98
CA SER A 673 -7.00 40.30 29.47
C SER A 673 -6.20 39.30 28.63
N LYS A 674 -6.19 39.43 27.29
CA LYS A 674 -5.43 38.54 26.40
C LYS A 674 -3.92 38.79 26.46
N ILE A 675 -3.48 40.05 26.60
CA ILE A 675 -2.06 40.38 26.82
C ILE A 675 -1.57 39.78 28.13
N MET A 676 -2.29 40.02 29.24
CA MET A 676 -1.93 39.46 30.55
C MET A 676 -1.91 37.94 30.53
N GLY A 677 -2.95 37.32 29.95
CA GLY A 677 -3.02 35.87 29.79
C GLY A 677 -1.84 35.30 29.00
N ALA A 678 -1.49 35.91 27.85
CA ALA A 678 -0.35 35.46 27.04
C ALA A 678 1.00 35.59 27.78
N ARG A 679 1.18 36.64 28.61
CA ARG A 679 2.38 36.80 29.46
C ARG A 679 2.49 35.71 30.50
N GLU A 680 1.42 35.54 31.28
CA GLU A 680 1.40 34.67 32.46
C GLU A 680 1.37 33.18 32.08
N GLN A 681 0.60 32.81 31.05
CA GLN A 681 0.35 31.42 30.69
C GLN A 681 1.35 30.87 29.66
N SER A 682 2.00 31.74 28.86
CA SER A 682 2.84 31.29 27.74
C SER A 682 4.24 31.91 27.74
N LEU A 683 4.35 33.24 27.60
CA LEU A 683 5.65 33.90 27.34
C LEU A 683 6.64 33.78 28.51
N HIS A 684 6.23 34.10 29.74
CA HIS A 684 7.14 34.00 30.90
C HIS A 684 7.53 32.56 31.24
N PRO A 685 6.59 31.59 31.26
CA PRO A 685 6.96 30.18 31.40
C PRO A 685 7.94 29.70 30.33
N LEU A 686 7.69 30.05 29.06
CA LEU A 686 8.56 29.69 27.94
C LEU A 686 9.95 30.32 28.06
N GLN A 687 10.03 31.61 28.37
CA GLN A 687 11.29 32.33 28.58
C GLN A 687 12.12 31.68 29.70
N LYS A 688 11.48 31.33 30.82
CA LYS A 688 12.14 30.63 31.93
C LYS A 688 12.70 29.28 31.50
N ASN A 689 11.94 28.50 30.74
CA ASN A 689 12.38 27.19 30.24
C ASN A 689 13.53 27.32 29.23
N LEU A 690 13.44 28.27 28.28
CA LEU A 690 14.51 28.58 27.34
C LEU A 690 15.80 28.98 28.06
N LEU A 691 15.74 29.85 29.06
CA LEU A 691 16.91 30.23 29.87
C LEU A 691 17.51 29.06 30.64
N ALA A 692 16.66 28.15 31.17
CA ALA A 692 17.12 26.95 31.85
C ALA A 692 17.87 26.02 30.89
N THR A 693 17.27 25.70 29.73
CA THR A 693 17.91 24.87 28.69
C THR A 693 19.16 25.53 28.14
N GLN A 694 19.16 26.85 27.89
CA GLN A 694 20.36 27.57 27.46
C GLN A 694 21.51 27.37 28.45
N LYS A 695 21.23 27.48 29.76
CA LYS A 695 22.25 27.33 30.80
C LYS A 695 22.87 25.93 30.81
N GLU A 696 22.12 24.89 30.42
CA GLU A 696 22.61 23.52 30.30
C GLU A 696 23.62 23.36 29.16
N PHE A 697 23.37 24.01 28.00
CA PHE A 697 24.24 23.91 26.82
C PHE A 697 25.37 24.94 26.80
N LYS A 698 25.29 26.01 27.60
CA LYS A 698 26.24 27.14 27.58
C LYS A 698 27.66 26.75 27.94
N ALA A 699 27.83 25.86 28.93
CA ALA A 699 29.16 25.36 29.32
C ALA A 699 29.79 24.54 28.18
N SER A 700 29.01 23.64 27.57
CA SER A 700 29.46 22.82 26.44
C SER A 700 29.76 23.66 25.19
N SER A 701 28.99 24.71 24.90
CA SER A 701 29.29 25.61 23.77
C SER A 701 30.59 26.40 23.96
N GLN A 702 30.95 26.68 25.22
CA GLN A 702 32.19 27.42 25.56
C GLN A 702 33.44 26.52 25.58
N GLY A 703 33.29 25.22 25.28
CA GLY A 703 34.42 24.28 25.24
C GLY A 703 34.81 23.71 26.61
N ASP A 704 33.93 23.74 27.61
CA ASP A 704 34.17 23.06 28.88
C ASP A 704 34.20 21.54 28.67
N GLU A 705 35.39 20.94 28.78
CA GLU A 705 35.61 19.50 28.57
C GLU A 705 34.74 18.62 29.48
N ALA A 706 34.50 19.03 30.73
CA ALA A 706 33.69 18.25 31.66
C ALA A 706 32.20 18.25 31.27
N ALA A 707 31.71 19.39 30.77
CA ALA A 707 30.35 19.52 30.26
C ALA A 707 30.18 18.75 28.93
N MET A 708 31.15 18.86 28.01
CA MET A 708 31.15 18.10 26.75
C MET A 708 31.18 16.60 26.99
N GLN A 709 32.01 16.10 27.93
CA GLN A 709 32.01 14.68 28.30
C GLN A 709 30.70 14.22 28.92
N LYS A 710 30.00 15.09 29.66
CA LYS A 710 28.67 14.77 30.21
C LYS A 710 27.63 14.59 29.10
N VAL A 711 27.65 15.48 28.09
CA VAL A 711 26.79 15.35 26.90
C VAL A 711 27.15 14.09 26.10
N LEU A 712 28.44 13.85 25.88
CA LEU A 712 28.94 12.68 25.15
C LEU A 712 28.55 11.37 25.84
N LYS A 713 28.59 11.29 27.18
CA LYS A 713 28.07 10.16 27.96
C LYS A 713 26.55 9.98 27.81
N GLY A 714 25.80 11.06 27.62
CA GLY A 714 24.37 11.01 27.33
C GLY A 714 24.10 10.44 25.94
N VAL A 715 24.82 10.92 24.93
CA VAL A 715 24.71 10.48 23.52
C VAL A 715 25.21 9.04 23.34
N SER A 716 26.26 8.64 24.05
CA SER A 716 26.77 7.27 24.04
C SER A 716 25.74 6.24 24.51
N LYS A 717 24.89 6.59 25.48
CA LYS A 717 23.76 5.74 25.90
C LYS A 717 22.69 5.55 24.82
N MET A 718 22.68 6.39 23.79
CA MET A 718 21.79 6.29 22.63
C MET A 718 22.42 5.53 21.45
N GLY A 719 23.60 4.93 21.62
CA GLY A 719 24.24 4.08 20.60
C GLY A 719 25.05 4.80 19.54
N MET A 720 25.39 6.09 19.74
CA MET A 720 26.21 6.89 18.81
C MET A 720 27.64 7.16 19.32
N SER A 721 28.20 6.27 20.14
CA SER A 721 29.43 6.53 20.90
C SER A 721 30.70 6.71 20.06
N ASP A 722 30.74 6.14 18.86
CA ASP A 722 32.00 5.98 18.12
C ASP A 722 32.17 7.00 16.97
N GLN A 723 31.21 7.93 16.82
CA GLN A 723 31.12 8.80 15.63
C GLN A 723 31.18 10.31 15.90
N LEU A 724 31.11 10.77 17.15
CA LEU A 724 31.00 12.21 17.45
C LEU A 724 32.24 12.72 18.20
N SER A 725 32.97 13.63 17.56
CA SER A 725 34.11 14.30 18.20
C SER A 725 33.62 15.31 19.26
N THR A 726 34.51 15.68 20.19
CA THR A 726 34.24 16.77 21.15
C THR A 726 33.94 18.09 20.44
N GLN A 727 34.57 18.33 19.28
CA GLN A 727 34.35 19.50 18.46
C GLN A 727 32.93 19.52 17.85
N ASP A 728 32.39 18.37 17.47
CA ASP A 728 31.03 18.26 16.94
C ASP A 728 29.99 18.55 18.02
N ILE A 729 30.22 18.07 19.25
CA ILE A 729 29.38 18.40 20.41
C ILE A 729 29.41 19.89 20.71
N GLN A 730 30.59 20.52 20.65
CA GLN A 730 30.70 21.95 20.85
C GLN A 730 29.92 22.73 19.79
N LYS A 731 30.05 22.35 18.51
CA LYS A 731 29.31 22.97 17.39
C LYS A 731 27.80 22.80 17.57
N ALA A 732 27.34 21.59 17.86
CA ALA A 732 25.92 21.31 18.11
C ALA A 732 25.38 22.11 19.32
N SER A 733 26.12 22.14 20.42
CA SER A 733 25.74 22.92 21.62
C SER A 733 25.66 24.42 21.32
N THR A 734 26.58 24.93 20.50
CA THR A 734 26.60 26.34 20.07
C THR A 734 25.38 26.68 19.21
N LEU A 735 25.02 25.80 18.27
CA LEU A 735 23.80 25.96 17.46
C LEU A 735 22.55 26.01 18.35
N VAL A 736 22.44 25.12 19.33
CA VAL A 736 21.34 25.12 20.30
C VAL A 736 21.23 26.45 21.04
N VAL A 737 22.35 26.95 21.57
CA VAL A 737 22.38 28.24 22.28
C VAL A 737 21.92 29.38 21.37
N HIS A 738 22.39 29.43 20.11
CA HIS A 738 21.98 30.44 19.14
C HIS A 738 20.48 30.39 18.80
N HIS A 739 19.91 29.19 18.64
CA HIS A 739 18.47 29.05 18.43
C HIS A 739 17.67 29.56 19.62
N ILE A 740 18.14 29.31 20.84
CA ILE A 740 17.50 29.79 22.06
C ILE A 740 17.62 31.32 22.19
N ASP A 741 18.80 31.89 21.93
CA ASP A 741 19.01 33.34 21.94
C ASP A 741 18.04 34.04 20.97
N LEU A 742 17.90 33.52 19.75
CA LEU A 742 16.95 34.03 18.77
C LEU A 742 15.50 33.99 19.28
N ALA A 743 15.11 32.91 19.97
CA ALA A 743 13.77 32.80 20.55
C ALA A 743 13.54 33.82 21.67
N LEU A 744 14.53 34.00 22.55
CA LEU A 744 14.49 34.97 23.65
C LEU A 744 14.39 36.41 23.12
N ASP A 745 15.18 36.77 22.11
CA ASP A 745 15.14 38.09 21.47
C ASP A 745 13.75 38.40 20.90
N VAL A 746 13.09 37.40 20.29
CA VAL A 746 11.73 37.57 19.76
C VAL A 746 10.71 37.72 20.88
N ILE A 747 10.85 36.98 21.99
CA ILE A 747 10.00 37.12 23.19
C ILE A 747 10.15 38.51 23.79
N ASP A 748 11.38 38.99 23.98
CA ASP A 748 11.64 40.33 24.53
C ASP A 748 11.04 41.42 23.63
N ARG A 749 11.15 41.25 22.30
CA ARG A 749 10.50 42.15 21.35
C ARG A 749 8.97 42.12 21.45
N ILE A 750 8.37 40.96 21.71
CA ILE A 750 6.92 40.85 21.93
C ILE A 750 6.51 41.59 23.20
N ILE A 751 7.26 41.43 24.29
CA ILE A 751 6.99 42.10 25.56
C ILE A 751 7.09 43.62 25.40
N GLU A 752 8.12 44.11 24.69
CA GLU A 752 8.29 45.53 24.37
C GLU A 752 7.09 46.08 23.58
N LEU A 753 6.60 45.33 22.58
CA LEU A 753 5.41 45.72 21.81
C LEU A 753 4.17 45.81 22.70
N GLN A 754 3.95 44.83 23.59
CA GLN A 754 2.84 44.84 24.53
C GLN A 754 2.92 46.04 25.49
N ASP A 755 4.12 46.44 25.93
CA ASP A 755 4.30 47.59 26.82
C ASP A 755 3.95 48.92 26.16
N THR A 756 3.96 49.02 24.81
CA THR A 756 3.50 50.24 24.13
C THR A 756 2.03 50.55 24.43
N LEU A 757 1.21 49.54 24.71
CA LEU A 757 -0.20 49.72 25.06
C LEU A 757 -0.39 50.40 26.42
N THR A 758 0.54 50.23 27.36
CA THR A 758 0.48 50.87 28.69
C THR A 758 0.76 52.37 28.67
N ARG A 759 1.14 52.94 27.52
CA ARG A 759 1.46 54.37 27.39
C ARG A 759 0.34 55.20 26.75
N ASP A 760 -0.62 54.55 26.09
CA ASP A 760 -1.70 55.19 25.33
C ASP A 760 -3.07 55.16 26.07
N ASP A 761 -3.16 54.45 27.20
CA ASP A 761 -4.22 54.53 28.23
C ASP A 761 -3.79 55.44 29.40
#